data_AF-A0A3S0CX43-F1
#
_entry.id   AF-A0A3S0CX43-F1
#
_cell.length_a   1.000
_cell.length_b   1.000
_cell.length_c   1.000
_cell.angle_alpha   90.00
_cell.angle_beta   90.00
_cell.angle_gamma   90.00
#
_symmetry.space_group_name_H-M   'P 1'
#
loop_
_entity.id
_entity.type
_entity.pdbx_description
1 polymer ?
#
loop_
_entity_poly.entity_id
_entity_poly.type
_entity_poly.pdbx_seq_one_letter_code
_entity_poly.pdbx_strand_id
1 'polypeptide(L)'
;MVGRQDPQVKTTSTAKVNDSEFSSLLTEELLEQVNRPGQYLGNEWGAARKDFEQATVRLALSFPDLYELGMSNFGLKILYQIVNATEGLLVDRSYAPGSDLEKILRDRKIPLWGWESRRPLRDFELVGFSLQYELCYTNVLNMLDLAQVPVLAADRTDIFPLIFGGGPSAVNPEPMALFMDFFIIGDGEAAIPNTMKIVREFKERYPDAQGACYRQRLLSELATRVEGLYVPSLYQYNNDGKAPKPVDLKTLQPSQNCSVDHEHCSTADIATPLPERILRQTIPLSNDNQPTASLVPYLSLVHDREVLEVRRGCDRGCRFCQPGYTFLPVRERSTEDLLKLSSQALANSGHQEYSMLSLCVSDYTSLHESVRALNQEHAAKRSSLSFPSQRADRMNLELAEELKAVRKSGITLAPEAGSERLRAIINKGLSHQQIISAIEAAYQSGWTSVKLYFMCGLPLEEDSDLAGIVDILKEATMHCRAIKKTDPVKYKKDIDFTCTISNFVPKPFTPFQWFGQVTPEETERRHKVLRQKLRESGLRNVQLNLTDTTISLLESVISRGDRNVSKMIYEAWKDGAVFDAWDEHFKPQIWHNVAARMNTTLIDMACTDRPVGSEQPWEAIHIGLNNWWLVKEWEKAVAAVETAPCTENLCHACGVCTELDTTHQLSAPKPEVMKKNPFVKELAVKVEESNGDSHPSLFFTKPPEAPVNEALQRIRFKFTKKGDLRFISHLDLQHLLARASRRAVLNVAYTKGFNPAPRLNLAAPLALFQESECEVGEVDLSVVVSTDDFIKRFNAQLPPEIQMLEAREIPVSNMALASILSSATYRVRLVRFADANAERTELEAYRAALNELIQSLLAKEEVFLQSPDADQAGGSSSQKLAQKGSTENAAPNVAKRKNIRPGILSIELVDPSTGTLELELAHGPAMHVKPDHVLKCLQPDDKPFPEAVWRITRTQLKGRGETPLFNT
;
A
#
# COMPACT_ATOMS: atom_id res chain seq x y z
N MET A 1 31.19 14.19 48.03
CA MET A 1 30.48 15.39 48.52
C MET A 1 30.84 16.57 47.64
N VAL A 2 29.97 16.91 46.69
CA VAL A 2 29.47 18.26 46.31
C VAL A 2 28.33 17.93 45.33
N GLY A 3 27.10 18.26 45.71
CA GLY A 3 25.89 17.79 45.03
C GLY A 3 25.62 18.51 43.72
N ARG A 4 25.24 17.73 42.70
CA ARG A 4 24.35 18.18 41.62
C ARG A 4 23.04 17.43 41.83
N GLN A 5 21.98 18.19 42.15
CA GLN A 5 20.63 17.68 42.20
C GLN A 5 20.20 17.40 40.76
N ASP A 6 19.94 16.12 40.45
CA ASP A 6 19.17 15.74 39.27
C ASP A 6 17.77 16.36 39.38
N PRO A 7 17.26 17.03 38.33
CA PRO A 7 15.87 17.42 38.31
C PRO A 7 15.04 16.14 38.20
N GLN A 8 14.34 15.82 39.30
CA GLN A 8 13.32 14.78 39.32
C GLN A 8 12.41 14.93 38.10
N VAL A 9 12.41 13.90 37.25
CA VAL A 9 11.41 13.69 36.21
C VAL A 9 10.07 13.52 36.92
N LYS A 10 9.35 14.63 37.09
CA LYS A 10 7.93 14.58 37.41
C LYS A 10 7.26 13.95 36.21
N THR A 11 6.72 12.75 36.40
CA THR A 11 5.69 12.15 35.56
C THR A 11 4.52 13.12 35.48
N THR A 12 4.58 14.04 34.51
CA THR A 12 3.41 14.81 34.10
C THR A 12 2.43 13.81 33.53
N SER A 13 1.39 13.51 34.32
CA SER A 13 0.10 13.05 33.83
C SER A 13 -0.25 13.92 32.61
N THR A 14 -0.03 13.38 31.42
CA THR A 14 -0.52 13.97 30.19
C THR A 14 -2.03 13.95 30.30
N ALA A 15 -2.65 15.13 30.37
CA ALA A 15 -4.09 15.28 30.28
C ALA A 15 -4.57 14.42 29.11
N LYS A 16 -5.46 13.45 29.38
CA LYS A 16 -6.15 12.69 28.34
C LYS A 16 -6.84 13.73 27.46
N VAL A 17 -6.33 13.94 26.26
CA VAL A 17 -7.04 14.74 25.26
C VAL A 17 -8.35 14.00 25.02
N ASN A 18 -9.47 14.66 25.24
CA ASN A 18 -10.77 14.07 24.97
C ASN A 18 -10.85 13.73 23.47
N ASP A 19 -11.40 12.57 23.11
CA ASP A 19 -11.49 12.11 21.71
C ASP A 19 -12.09 13.18 20.79
N SER A 20 -13.07 13.95 21.28
CA SER A 20 -13.66 15.07 20.54
C SER A 20 -12.71 16.25 20.33
N GLU A 21 -11.85 16.54 21.31
CA GLU A 21 -10.86 17.63 21.24
C GLU A 21 -9.74 17.28 20.28
N PHE A 22 -9.21 16.04 20.33
CA PHE A 22 -8.19 15.59 19.40
C PHE A 22 -8.73 15.53 17.97
N SER A 23 -9.94 15.00 17.80
CA SER A 23 -10.64 14.98 16.52
C SER A 23 -10.78 16.40 15.95
N SER A 24 -11.22 17.36 16.77
CA SER A 24 -11.32 18.76 16.38
C SER A 24 -9.97 19.36 16.02
N LEU A 25 -8.92 19.15 16.84
CA LEU A 25 -7.57 19.64 16.56
C LEU A 25 -7.06 19.11 15.21
N LEU A 26 -7.22 17.81 14.97
CA LEU A 26 -6.82 17.14 13.73
C LEU A 26 -7.51 17.80 12.53
N THR A 27 -8.84 17.87 12.55
CA THR A 27 -9.62 18.32 11.39
C THR A 27 -9.63 19.83 11.22
N GLU A 28 -9.55 20.62 12.28
CA GLU A 28 -9.69 22.08 12.21
C GLU A 28 -8.36 22.81 12.07
N GLU A 29 -7.26 22.18 12.46
CA GLU A 29 -5.95 22.82 12.47
C GLU A 29 -4.90 22.04 11.70
N LEU A 30 -4.72 20.75 11.98
CA LEU A 30 -3.56 20.01 11.46
C LEU A 30 -3.70 19.70 9.96
N LEU A 31 -4.84 19.13 9.56
CA LEU A 31 -5.02 18.62 8.20
C LEU A 31 -5.08 19.71 7.12
N GLU A 32 -5.38 20.97 7.48
CA GLU A 32 -5.34 22.07 6.52
C GLU A 32 -3.91 22.50 6.13
N GLN A 33 -2.90 22.05 6.89
CA GLN A 33 -1.49 22.42 6.70
C GLN A 33 -0.66 21.36 5.96
N VAL A 34 -1.24 20.20 5.62
CA VAL A 34 -0.51 19.05 5.07
C VAL A 34 -0.95 18.73 3.64
N ASN A 35 -0.05 18.12 2.89
CA ASN A 35 -0.33 17.61 1.57
C ASN A 35 -1.17 16.34 1.65
N ARG A 36 -2.10 16.19 0.69
CA ARG A 36 -3.02 15.04 0.58
C ARG A 36 -3.69 14.66 1.92
N PRO A 37 -4.37 15.59 2.59
CA PRO A 37 -4.88 15.40 3.95
C PRO A 37 -5.89 14.26 4.10
N GLY A 38 -6.58 13.88 3.02
CA GLY A 38 -7.52 12.76 3.01
C GLY A 38 -6.92 11.40 3.42
N GLN A 39 -5.58 11.26 3.48
CA GLN A 39 -4.91 10.03 3.87
C GLN A 39 -4.87 9.81 5.39
N TYR A 40 -5.30 10.80 6.17
CA TYR A 40 -5.22 10.82 7.64
C TYR A 40 -6.61 10.73 8.33
N LEU A 41 -7.68 10.45 7.58
CA LEU A 41 -9.05 10.58 8.08
C LEU A 41 -9.53 9.38 8.91
N GLY A 42 -9.10 8.17 8.55
CA GLY A 42 -9.51 6.91 9.20
C GLY A 42 -10.99 6.55 9.06
N ASN A 43 -11.71 7.23 8.18
CA ASN A 43 -13.15 7.10 8.02
C ASN A 43 -13.56 6.40 6.72
N GLU A 44 -12.69 5.59 6.13
CA GLU A 44 -12.93 4.87 4.88
C GLU A 44 -14.19 4.01 4.94
N TRP A 45 -14.76 3.72 3.76
CA TRP A 45 -15.88 2.80 3.69
C TRP A 45 -15.42 1.40 4.08
N GLY A 46 -16.18 0.73 4.96
CA GLY A 46 -15.81 -0.57 5.53
C GLY A 46 -14.92 -0.50 6.78
N ALA A 47 -14.52 0.68 7.24
CA ALA A 47 -13.84 0.83 8.52
C ALA A 47 -14.77 0.38 9.68
N ALA A 48 -14.27 -0.49 10.56
CA ALA A 48 -15.08 -1.13 11.60
C ALA A 48 -15.58 -0.16 12.67
N ARG A 49 -14.79 0.87 13.00
CA ARG A 49 -15.11 1.94 13.97
C ARG A 49 -15.70 1.40 15.29
N LYS A 50 -15.06 0.36 15.85
CA LYS A 50 -15.45 -0.19 17.15
C LYS A 50 -15.21 0.83 18.26
N ASP A 51 -16.03 0.78 19.31
CA ASP A 51 -15.84 1.61 20.49
C ASP A 51 -14.54 1.20 21.19
N PHE A 52 -13.62 2.17 21.33
CA PHE A 52 -12.31 1.96 21.92
C PHE A 52 -12.40 1.53 23.38
N GLU A 53 -13.31 2.12 24.15
CA GLU A 53 -13.43 1.88 25.59
C GLU A 53 -14.10 0.53 25.90
N GLN A 54 -14.96 0.03 25.01
CA GLN A 54 -15.62 -1.27 25.17
C GLN A 54 -14.74 -2.47 24.75
N ALA A 55 -13.65 -2.24 24.02
CA ALA A 55 -12.75 -3.31 23.59
C ALA A 55 -11.93 -3.86 24.77
N THR A 56 -11.88 -5.19 24.91
CA THR A 56 -11.07 -5.87 25.95
C THR A 56 -9.57 -5.81 25.68
N VAL A 57 -9.16 -5.90 24.41
CA VAL A 57 -7.78 -5.76 23.95
C VAL A 57 -7.77 -4.96 22.64
N ARG A 58 -6.91 -3.95 22.58
CA ARG A 58 -6.78 -3.01 21.48
C ARG A 58 -5.43 -3.19 20.80
N LEU A 59 -5.48 -3.36 19.48
CA LEU A 59 -4.31 -3.48 18.62
C LEU A 59 -4.26 -2.31 17.64
N ALA A 60 -3.08 -1.73 17.42
CA ALA A 60 -2.82 -0.90 16.25
C ALA A 60 -1.94 -1.68 15.27
N LEU A 61 -2.45 -1.96 14.07
CA LEU A 61 -1.67 -2.53 12.97
C LEU A 61 -1.07 -1.40 12.12
N SER A 62 0.23 -1.25 12.24
CA SER A 62 1.02 -0.19 11.63
C SER A 62 1.74 -0.69 10.37
N PHE A 63 1.70 0.12 9.32
CA PHE A 63 2.55 -0.04 8.16
C PHE A 63 3.66 1.02 8.20
N PRO A 64 4.95 0.64 8.23
CA PRO A 64 6.08 1.58 8.34
C PRO A 64 6.39 2.29 7.01
N ASP A 65 5.36 2.80 6.34
CA ASP A 65 5.46 3.56 5.10
C ASP A 65 4.20 4.40 4.88
N LEU A 66 4.17 5.20 3.82
CA LEU A 66 3.05 6.07 3.48
C LEU A 66 1.73 5.29 3.29
N TYR A 67 0.63 5.98 3.59
CA TYR A 67 -0.75 5.45 3.53
C TYR A 67 -1.06 4.70 2.22
N GLU A 68 -0.65 5.23 1.06
CA GLU A 68 -1.02 4.64 -0.23
C GLU A 68 -0.41 3.25 -0.47
N LEU A 69 0.77 3.00 0.09
CA LEU A 69 1.42 1.68 0.06
C LEU A 69 0.81 0.77 1.13
N GLY A 70 0.65 1.27 2.35
CA GLY A 70 0.10 0.48 3.45
C GLY A 70 -1.36 0.04 3.22
N MET A 71 -2.20 0.91 2.65
CA MET A 71 -3.58 0.58 2.30
C MET A 71 -3.68 -0.42 1.12
N SER A 72 -2.61 -0.57 0.34
CA SER A 72 -2.50 -1.59 -0.71
C SER A 72 -2.02 -2.94 -0.18
N ASN A 73 -1.61 -3.04 1.09
CA ASN A 73 -1.10 -4.28 1.68
C ASN A 73 -2.23 -5.27 1.98
N PHE A 74 -2.18 -6.43 1.32
CA PHE A 74 -3.21 -7.46 1.45
C PHE A 74 -3.22 -8.14 2.83
N GLY A 75 -2.03 -8.44 3.39
CA GLY A 75 -1.89 -9.06 4.70
C GLY A 75 -2.53 -8.22 5.82
N LEU A 76 -2.31 -6.91 5.80
CA LEU A 76 -2.97 -5.98 6.73
C LEU A 76 -4.49 -6.04 6.65
N LYS A 77 -5.07 -6.13 5.45
CA LYS A 77 -6.53 -6.24 5.27
C LYS A 77 -7.09 -7.55 5.83
N ILE A 78 -6.36 -8.65 5.67
CA ILE A 78 -6.74 -9.95 6.26
C ILE A 78 -6.80 -9.81 7.78
N LEU A 79 -5.71 -9.33 8.39
CA LEU A 79 -5.59 -9.24 9.84
C LEU A 79 -6.60 -8.25 10.42
N TYR A 80 -6.83 -7.12 9.74
CA TYR A 80 -7.85 -6.15 10.11
C TYR A 80 -9.25 -6.78 10.17
N GLN A 81 -9.63 -7.53 9.13
CA GLN A 81 -10.93 -8.20 9.07
C GLN A 81 -11.06 -9.25 10.18
N ILE A 82 -10.06 -10.12 10.36
CA ILE A 82 -10.11 -11.22 11.34
C ILE A 82 -10.25 -10.68 12.77
N VAL A 83 -9.43 -9.71 13.16
CA VAL A 83 -9.46 -9.16 14.52
C VAL A 83 -10.74 -8.38 14.76
N ASN A 84 -11.18 -7.53 13.82
CA ASN A 84 -12.43 -6.80 13.97
C ASN A 84 -13.69 -7.68 13.83
N ALA A 85 -13.60 -8.88 13.26
CA ALA A 85 -14.69 -9.86 13.31
C ALA A 85 -14.78 -10.59 14.66
N THR A 86 -13.72 -10.53 15.48
CA THR A 86 -13.67 -11.22 16.79
C THR A 86 -14.29 -10.35 17.88
N GLU A 87 -15.18 -10.93 18.69
CA GLU A 87 -15.85 -10.24 19.79
C GLU A 87 -14.85 -9.80 20.88
N GLY A 88 -15.05 -8.58 21.38
CA GLY A 88 -14.18 -7.97 22.41
C GLY A 88 -12.81 -7.51 21.92
N LEU A 89 -12.39 -7.82 20.69
CA LEU A 89 -11.12 -7.35 20.12
C LEU A 89 -11.35 -6.13 19.21
N LEU A 90 -10.38 -5.21 19.21
CA LEU A 90 -10.37 -4.05 18.32
C LEU A 90 -9.02 -3.94 17.63
N VAL A 91 -9.05 -3.63 16.33
CA VAL A 91 -7.86 -3.22 15.60
C VAL A 91 -8.07 -1.93 14.80
N ASP A 92 -7.15 -1.00 15.01
CA ASP A 92 -6.97 0.22 14.22
C ASP A 92 -5.79 0.09 13.27
N ARG A 93 -5.76 0.94 12.25
CA ARG A 93 -4.61 1.09 11.34
C ARG A 93 -3.77 2.30 11.72
N SER A 94 -2.48 2.24 11.41
CA SER A 94 -1.60 3.42 11.46
C SER A 94 -0.53 3.34 10.36
N TYR A 95 -0.02 4.48 9.93
CA TYR A 95 0.91 4.61 8.80
C TYR A 95 2.01 5.61 9.15
N ALA A 96 3.17 5.50 8.50
CA ALA A 96 4.19 6.53 8.64
C ALA A 96 3.65 7.85 8.05
N PRO A 97 3.66 8.97 8.79
CA PRO A 97 3.19 10.25 8.26
C PRO A 97 4.17 10.80 7.23
N GLY A 98 3.66 11.60 6.28
CA GLY A 98 4.52 12.41 5.41
C GLY A 98 5.34 13.42 6.21
N SER A 99 6.45 13.90 5.64
CA SER A 99 7.38 14.81 6.31
C SER A 99 6.75 16.13 6.79
N ASP A 100 5.70 16.59 6.11
CA ASP A 100 4.92 17.77 6.49
C ASP A 100 4.11 17.55 7.78
N LEU A 101 3.35 16.45 7.86
CA LEU A 101 2.63 16.09 9.08
C LEU A 101 3.60 15.74 10.20
N GLU A 102 4.65 14.96 9.92
CA GLU A 102 5.67 14.60 10.91
C GLU A 102 6.19 15.85 11.63
N LYS A 103 6.58 16.88 10.87
CA LYS A 103 7.08 18.14 11.43
C LYS A 103 6.07 18.75 12.40
N ILE A 104 4.79 18.80 12.02
CA ILE A 104 3.71 19.35 12.86
C ILE A 104 3.56 18.55 14.16
N LEU A 105 3.59 17.21 14.07
CA LEU A 105 3.47 16.34 15.25
C LEU A 105 4.62 16.55 16.23
N ARG A 106 5.84 16.66 15.72
CA ARG A 106 7.04 16.93 16.54
C ARG A 106 6.97 18.30 17.21
N ASP A 107 6.70 19.35 16.44
CA ASP A 107 6.66 20.74 16.93
C ASP A 107 5.58 20.92 18.00
N ARG A 108 4.40 20.31 17.80
CA ARG A 108 3.25 20.40 18.73
C ARG A 108 3.22 19.29 19.79
N LYS A 109 4.19 18.36 19.78
CA LYS A 109 4.26 17.19 20.67
C LYS A 109 2.99 16.33 20.66
N ILE A 110 2.38 16.20 19.49
CA ILE A 110 1.18 15.38 19.28
C ILE A 110 1.64 13.94 19.00
N PRO A 111 1.16 12.94 19.76
CA PRO A 111 1.54 11.56 19.51
C PRO A 111 0.91 11.05 18.22
N LEU A 112 1.62 10.17 17.50
CA LEU A 112 1.03 9.38 16.41
C LEU A 112 -0.17 8.55 16.93
N TRP A 113 -1.20 8.39 16.11
CA TRP A 113 -2.48 7.79 16.50
C TRP A 113 -2.90 6.61 15.61
N GLY A 114 -3.89 5.85 16.09
CA GLY A 114 -4.68 4.89 15.32
C GLY A 114 -5.80 5.60 14.55
N TRP A 115 -5.93 5.32 13.26
CA TRP A 115 -6.75 6.11 12.33
C TRP A 115 -8.23 6.15 12.68
N GLU A 116 -8.82 5.01 12.97
CA GLU A 116 -10.27 4.88 13.19
C GLU A 116 -10.70 5.50 14.53
N SER A 117 -10.04 5.14 15.62
CA SER A 117 -10.36 5.64 16.96
C SER A 117 -9.81 7.03 17.23
N ARG A 118 -8.81 7.47 16.47
CA ARG A 118 -8.03 8.70 16.70
C ARG A 118 -7.32 8.72 18.06
N ARG A 119 -6.98 7.55 18.59
CA ARG A 119 -6.28 7.40 19.88
C ARG A 119 -4.77 7.32 19.72
N PRO A 120 -3.97 7.94 20.62
CA PRO A 120 -2.52 7.79 20.62
C PRO A 120 -2.10 6.32 20.59
N LEU A 121 -1.06 5.97 19.82
CA LEU A 121 -0.60 4.58 19.72
C LEU A 121 -0.13 3.99 21.06
N ARG A 122 0.35 4.83 21.98
CA ARG A 122 0.72 4.44 23.35
C ARG A 122 -0.47 3.98 24.22
N ASP A 123 -1.71 4.26 23.81
CA ASP A 123 -2.92 3.86 24.54
C ASP A 123 -3.41 2.45 24.18
N PHE A 124 -2.80 1.80 23.19
CA PHE A 124 -3.13 0.43 22.76
C PHE A 124 -2.34 -0.59 23.59
N GLU A 125 -2.91 -1.79 23.81
CA GLU A 125 -2.13 -2.88 24.41
C GLU A 125 -1.06 -3.42 23.47
N LEU A 126 -1.33 -3.42 22.16
CA LEU A 126 -0.44 -3.95 21.14
C LEU A 126 -0.24 -2.95 20.00
N VAL A 127 0.99 -2.81 19.51
CA VAL A 127 1.30 -2.12 18.26
C VAL A 127 2.14 -3.05 17.39
N GLY A 128 1.59 -3.46 16.25
CA GLY A 128 2.24 -4.37 15.31
C GLY A 128 2.76 -3.65 14.07
N PHE A 129 3.95 -3.99 13.60
CA PHE A 129 4.53 -3.45 12.37
C PHE A 129 4.65 -4.53 11.30
N SER A 130 4.12 -4.25 10.11
CA SER A 130 4.24 -5.11 8.93
C SER A 130 5.57 -4.84 8.20
N LEU A 131 6.57 -5.67 8.44
CA LEU A 131 7.92 -5.61 7.87
C LEU A 131 7.95 -6.26 6.48
N GLN A 132 7.59 -5.48 5.45
CA GLN A 132 7.54 -5.97 4.07
C GLN A 132 8.92 -6.06 3.42
N TYR A 133 9.78 -5.07 3.66
CA TYR A 133 11.13 -4.97 3.11
C TYR A 133 12.03 -4.21 4.09
N GLU A 134 13.34 -4.37 4.00
CA GLU A 134 14.28 -3.96 5.04
C GLU A 134 14.50 -2.44 5.14
N LEU A 135 14.36 -1.73 4.02
CA LEU A 135 14.57 -0.29 3.93
C LEU A 135 13.49 0.55 4.66
N CYS A 136 12.43 -0.08 5.20
CA CYS A 136 11.44 0.61 6.03
C CYS A 136 11.77 0.57 7.54
N TYR A 137 12.88 -0.08 7.94
CA TYR A 137 13.17 -0.30 9.37
C TYR A 137 13.38 1.01 10.14
N THR A 138 13.99 2.03 9.53
CA THR A 138 14.12 3.37 10.13
C THR A 138 12.75 4.06 10.32
N ASN A 139 11.77 3.78 9.46
CA ASN A 139 10.40 4.29 9.62
C ASN A 139 9.71 3.71 10.86
N VAL A 140 9.99 2.45 11.23
CA VAL A 140 9.48 1.85 12.48
C VAL A 140 9.97 2.66 13.69
N LEU A 141 11.26 2.97 13.74
CA LEU A 141 11.85 3.77 14.82
C LEU A 141 11.23 5.17 14.86
N ASN A 142 11.08 5.79 13.69
CA ASN A 142 10.46 7.10 13.56
C ASN A 142 9.01 7.11 14.07
N MET A 143 8.22 6.08 13.74
CA MET A 143 6.85 5.94 14.21
C MET A 143 6.77 5.70 15.72
N LEU A 144 7.67 4.91 16.31
CA LEU A 144 7.71 4.71 17.76
C LEU A 144 8.01 6.01 18.52
N ASP A 145 8.99 6.77 18.03
CA ASP A 145 9.34 8.07 18.59
C ASP A 145 8.18 9.09 18.47
N LEU A 146 7.53 9.15 17.30
CA LEU A 146 6.32 9.96 17.10
C LEU A 146 5.15 9.50 17.97
N ALA A 147 5.02 8.21 18.22
CA ALA A 147 4.03 7.65 19.16
C ALA A 147 4.33 7.97 20.62
N GLN A 148 5.51 8.54 20.91
CA GLN A 148 6.03 8.78 22.27
C GLN A 148 6.17 7.47 23.05
N VAL A 149 6.55 6.40 22.36
CA VAL A 149 6.89 5.09 22.93
C VAL A 149 8.41 4.94 22.87
N PRO A 150 9.09 4.48 23.94
CA PRO A 150 10.53 4.26 23.90
C PRO A 150 10.94 3.38 22.71
N VAL A 151 11.89 3.86 21.92
CA VAL A 151 12.34 3.18 20.69
C VAL A 151 13.00 1.84 21.01
N LEU A 152 13.86 1.80 22.03
CA LEU A 152 14.49 0.56 22.49
C LEU A 152 13.52 -0.22 23.36
N ALA A 153 13.38 -1.52 23.10
CA ALA A 153 12.53 -2.41 23.88
C ALA A 153 12.99 -2.49 25.35
N ALA A 154 14.30 -2.39 25.60
CA ALA A 154 14.88 -2.39 26.94
C ALA A 154 14.45 -1.18 27.80
N ASP A 155 14.06 -0.07 27.17
CA ASP A 155 13.63 1.15 27.87
C ASP A 155 12.12 1.13 28.21
N ARG A 156 11.37 0.11 27.73
CA ARG A 156 9.93 -0.04 27.98
C ARG A 156 9.70 -0.77 29.30
N THR A 157 9.37 -0.02 30.33
CA THR A 157 9.13 -0.56 31.68
C THR A 157 7.67 -0.89 31.97
N ASP A 158 6.73 -0.17 31.34
CA ASP A 158 5.31 -0.48 31.42
C ASP A 158 4.97 -1.80 30.73
N ILE A 159 3.83 -2.41 31.06
CA ILE A 159 3.37 -3.64 30.40
C ILE A 159 2.88 -3.36 28.98
N PHE A 160 2.24 -2.21 28.76
CA PHE A 160 1.65 -1.84 27.47
C PHE A 160 2.15 -0.46 27.01
N PRO A 161 2.27 -0.24 25.69
CA PRO A 161 2.07 -1.21 24.61
C PRO A 161 3.17 -2.30 24.55
N LEU A 162 2.83 -3.50 24.07
CA LEU A 162 3.81 -4.43 23.50
C LEU A 162 3.97 -4.12 22.00
N ILE A 163 5.21 -4.01 21.55
CA ILE A 163 5.55 -3.72 20.16
C ILE A 163 5.99 -5.00 19.47
N PHE A 164 5.43 -5.32 18.30
CA PHE A 164 5.84 -6.51 17.58
C PHE A 164 6.04 -6.30 16.08
N GLY A 165 6.89 -7.13 15.48
CA GLY A 165 7.11 -7.20 14.04
C GLY A 165 6.47 -8.45 13.42
N GLY A 166 6.00 -8.34 12.19
CA GLY A 166 5.55 -9.47 11.37
C GLY A 166 5.77 -9.20 9.89
N GLY A 167 5.31 -10.09 9.01
CA GLY A 167 5.47 -9.95 7.57
C GLY A 167 6.72 -10.64 7.01
N PRO A 168 6.94 -10.61 5.68
CA PRO A 168 7.94 -11.43 5.01
C PRO A 168 9.38 -11.24 5.52
N SER A 169 9.78 -10.01 5.85
CA SER A 169 11.15 -9.72 6.31
C SER A 169 11.40 -10.16 7.74
N ALA A 170 10.35 -10.43 8.53
CA ALA A 170 10.48 -10.87 9.92
C ALA A 170 11.16 -12.25 10.07
N VAL A 171 11.26 -13.04 8.99
CA VAL A 171 12.03 -14.30 8.99
C VAL A 171 13.48 -14.10 9.41
N ASN A 172 14.07 -12.92 9.20
CA ASN A 172 15.26 -12.49 9.90
C ASN A 172 14.91 -11.39 10.92
N PRO A 173 14.61 -11.74 12.18
CA PRO A 173 14.19 -10.76 13.18
C PRO A 173 15.37 -9.99 13.79
N GLU A 174 16.59 -10.49 13.68
CA GLU A 174 17.74 -9.97 14.42
C GLU A 174 18.09 -8.51 14.13
N PRO A 175 18.03 -8.00 12.89
CA PRO A 175 18.23 -6.58 12.62
C PRO A 175 17.25 -5.66 13.35
N MET A 176 16.08 -6.15 13.76
CA MET A 176 15.07 -5.37 14.49
C MET A 176 14.93 -5.76 15.97
N ALA A 177 15.75 -6.68 16.46
CA ALA A 177 15.63 -7.29 17.78
C ALA A 177 15.73 -6.30 18.96
N LEU A 178 16.43 -5.18 18.81
CA LEU A 178 16.53 -4.16 19.88
C LEU A 178 15.25 -3.32 20.04
N PHE A 179 14.36 -3.32 19.06
CA PHE A 179 13.20 -2.43 19.00
C PHE A 179 11.87 -3.13 19.22
N MET A 180 11.82 -4.44 19.00
CA MET A 180 10.60 -5.24 19.11
C MET A 180 10.58 -6.03 20.42
N ASP A 181 9.42 -6.11 21.05
CA ASP A 181 9.21 -7.00 22.18
C ASP A 181 9.05 -8.45 21.73
N PHE A 182 8.42 -8.67 20.58
CA PHE A 182 8.35 -9.98 19.94
C PHE A 182 8.14 -9.89 18.43
N PHE A 183 8.25 -11.02 17.75
CA PHE A 183 7.94 -11.19 16.34
C PHE A 183 6.95 -12.33 16.14
N ILE A 184 6.07 -12.19 15.17
CA ILE A 184 5.24 -13.28 14.66
C ILE A 184 5.83 -13.72 13.32
N ILE A 185 6.27 -14.96 13.25
CA ILE A 185 6.93 -15.54 12.07
C ILE A 185 5.96 -16.43 11.31
N GLY A 186 5.75 -16.11 10.03
CA GLY A 186 4.85 -16.86 9.14
C GLY A 186 3.47 -16.22 9.05
N ASP A 187 2.44 -17.06 8.91
CA ASP A 187 1.05 -16.62 8.73
C ASP A 187 0.47 -16.07 10.05
N GLY A 188 0.09 -14.79 10.10
CA GLY A 188 -0.33 -14.11 11.33
C GLY A 188 -1.82 -14.27 11.69
N GLU A 189 -2.61 -14.86 10.81
CA GLU A 189 -4.07 -14.96 10.91
C GLU A 189 -4.55 -15.68 12.17
N ALA A 190 -3.78 -16.65 12.67
CA ALA A 190 -4.06 -17.35 13.92
C ALA A 190 -3.20 -16.85 15.09
N ALA A 191 -1.92 -16.51 14.87
CA ALA A 191 -1.05 -15.98 15.93
C ALA A 191 -1.57 -14.68 16.55
N ILE A 192 -2.07 -13.73 15.76
CA ILE A 192 -2.50 -12.43 16.30
C ILE A 192 -3.73 -12.57 17.22
N PRO A 193 -4.83 -13.23 16.80
CA PRO A 193 -5.96 -13.47 17.71
C PRO A 193 -5.56 -14.26 18.96
N ASN A 194 -4.68 -15.26 18.84
CA ASN A 194 -4.19 -16.02 19.99
C ASN A 194 -3.35 -15.16 20.95
N THR A 195 -2.52 -14.27 20.40
CA THR A 195 -1.74 -13.29 21.18
C THR A 195 -2.69 -12.37 21.96
N MET A 196 -3.69 -11.80 21.28
CA MET A 196 -4.68 -10.93 21.94
C MET A 196 -5.50 -11.67 22.99
N LYS A 197 -5.85 -12.94 22.75
CA LYS A 197 -6.51 -13.79 23.73
C LYS A 197 -5.65 -13.97 24.99
N ILE A 198 -4.36 -14.25 24.85
CA ILE A 198 -3.45 -14.40 26.01
C ILE A 198 -3.30 -13.07 26.75
N VAL A 199 -3.21 -11.94 26.04
CA VAL A 199 -3.21 -10.60 26.66
C VAL A 199 -4.49 -10.36 27.47
N ARG A 200 -5.65 -10.73 26.94
CA ARG A 200 -6.94 -10.65 27.65
C ARG A 200 -6.91 -11.50 28.92
N GLU A 201 -6.58 -12.78 28.80
CA GLU A 201 -6.47 -13.71 29.94
C GLU A 201 -5.48 -13.21 30.99
N PHE A 202 -4.38 -12.57 30.57
CA PHE A 202 -3.38 -12.00 31.47
C PHE A 202 -3.93 -10.80 32.24
N LYS A 203 -4.64 -9.88 31.55
CA LYS A 203 -5.31 -8.72 32.19
C LYS A 203 -6.38 -9.18 33.18
N GLU A 204 -7.13 -10.24 32.87
CA GLU A 204 -8.13 -10.83 33.78
C GLU A 204 -7.49 -11.47 35.02
N ARG A 205 -6.35 -12.16 34.84
CA ARG A 205 -5.64 -12.84 35.93
C ARG A 205 -4.89 -11.86 36.82
N TYR A 206 -4.39 -10.76 36.25
CA TYR A 206 -3.59 -9.74 36.94
C TYR A 206 -4.08 -8.31 36.61
N PRO A 207 -5.25 -7.90 37.13
CA PRO A 207 -5.86 -6.60 36.80
C PRO A 207 -5.01 -5.40 37.23
N ASP A 208 -4.23 -5.54 38.31
CA ASP A 208 -3.37 -4.49 38.86
C ASP A 208 -1.89 -4.64 38.45
N ALA A 209 -1.58 -5.52 37.48
CA ALA A 209 -0.21 -5.74 37.03
C ALA A 209 0.39 -4.47 36.41
N GLN A 210 1.57 -4.08 36.90
CA GLN A 210 2.35 -2.97 36.36
C GLN A 210 3.84 -3.28 36.42
N GLY A 211 4.60 -2.66 35.53
CA GLY A 211 6.07 -2.70 35.54
C GLY A 211 6.70 -3.90 34.81
N ALA A 212 8.03 -3.86 34.77
CA ALA A 212 8.84 -4.69 33.89
C ALA A 212 8.81 -6.19 34.21
N CYS A 213 8.59 -6.57 35.48
CA CYS A 213 8.52 -7.98 35.87
C CYS A 213 7.27 -8.68 35.29
N TYR A 214 6.11 -8.02 35.32
CA TYR A 214 4.91 -8.56 34.67
C TYR A 214 5.01 -8.53 33.14
N ARG A 215 5.70 -7.54 32.56
CA ARG A 215 6.02 -7.54 31.12
C ARG A 215 6.83 -8.78 30.73
N GLN A 216 7.89 -9.09 31.47
CA GLN A 216 8.73 -10.28 31.25
C GLN A 216 7.91 -11.58 31.38
N ARG A 217 7.02 -11.66 32.38
CA ARG A 217 6.09 -12.79 32.54
C ARG A 217 5.18 -12.95 31.33
N LEU A 218 4.51 -11.88 30.90
CA LEU A 218 3.62 -11.91 29.73
C LEU A 218 4.36 -12.33 28.46
N LEU A 219 5.55 -11.78 28.21
CA LEU A 219 6.39 -12.18 27.07
C LEU A 219 6.79 -13.66 27.13
N SER A 220 7.07 -14.20 28.31
CA SER A 220 7.37 -15.63 28.50
C SER A 220 6.14 -16.51 28.26
N GLU A 221 4.95 -16.09 28.68
CA GLU A 221 3.69 -16.78 28.35
C GLU A 221 3.41 -16.75 26.85
N LEU A 222 3.64 -15.62 26.19
CA LEU A 222 3.47 -15.49 24.75
C LEU A 222 4.44 -16.40 23.99
N ALA A 223 5.73 -16.40 24.34
CA ALA A 223 6.77 -17.21 23.69
C ALA A 223 6.54 -18.72 23.79
N THR A 224 5.84 -19.17 24.84
CA THR A 224 5.63 -20.60 25.13
C THR A 224 4.25 -21.11 24.71
N ARG A 225 3.28 -20.21 24.50
CA ARG A 225 1.88 -20.56 24.19
C ARG A 225 1.45 -20.18 22.78
N VAL A 226 2.18 -19.31 22.08
CA VAL A 226 1.88 -18.91 20.70
C VAL A 226 2.94 -19.49 19.75
N GLU A 227 2.49 -20.34 18.84
CA GLU A 227 3.35 -20.88 17.79
C GLU A 227 3.88 -19.77 16.86
N GLY A 228 5.14 -19.87 16.43
CA GLY A 228 5.76 -18.87 15.56
C GLY A 228 6.13 -17.55 16.26
N LEU A 229 6.03 -17.45 17.59
CA LEU A 229 6.32 -16.22 18.32
C LEU A 229 7.75 -16.19 18.87
N TYR A 230 8.58 -15.29 18.35
CA TYR A 230 9.97 -15.10 18.77
C TYR A 230 10.11 -13.87 19.69
N VAL A 231 10.67 -14.03 20.89
CA VAL A 231 10.90 -12.92 21.86
C VAL A 231 12.40 -12.67 22.01
N PRO A 232 12.97 -11.60 21.42
CA PRO A 232 14.42 -11.40 21.39
C PRO A 232 15.10 -11.34 22.77
N SER A 233 14.42 -10.81 23.78
CA SER A 233 14.92 -10.70 25.15
C SER A 233 15.07 -12.05 25.86
N LEU A 234 14.43 -13.10 25.35
CA LEU A 234 14.51 -14.47 25.85
C LEU A 234 15.55 -15.31 25.10
N TYR A 235 16.36 -14.69 24.23
CA TYR A 235 17.43 -15.35 23.50
C TYR A 235 18.74 -14.58 23.64
N GLN A 236 19.76 -15.26 24.17
CA GLN A 236 21.10 -14.72 24.37
C GLN A 236 21.85 -14.68 23.03
N TYR A 237 22.35 -13.50 22.67
CA TYR A 237 23.17 -13.28 21.48
C TYR A 237 24.63 -12.98 21.89
N ASN A 238 25.57 -13.78 21.40
CA ASN A 238 26.97 -13.78 21.83
C ASN A 238 27.91 -12.94 20.95
N ASN A 239 27.38 -12.18 19.99
CA ASN A 239 28.16 -11.33 19.10
C ASN A 239 29.24 -12.09 18.29
N ASP A 240 28.94 -13.34 17.92
CA ASP A 240 29.82 -14.23 17.14
C ASP A 240 29.27 -14.53 15.73
N GLY A 241 28.24 -13.79 15.31
CA GLY A 241 27.56 -13.98 14.02
C GLY A 241 26.67 -15.22 13.94
N LYS A 242 26.48 -15.96 15.04
CA LYS A 242 25.64 -17.16 15.08
C LYS A 242 24.23 -16.86 15.59
N ALA A 243 23.35 -17.85 15.46
CA ALA A 243 21.99 -17.77 15.96
C ALA A 243 21.97 -17.57 17.49
N PRO A 244 21.14 -16.65 18.01
CA PRO A 244 20.86 -16.54 19.43
C PRO A 244 20.37 -17.87 20.04
N LYS A 245 20.69 -18.11 21.31
CA LYS A 245 20.29 -19.34 22.04
C LYS A 245 19.26 -19.02 23.12
N PRO A 246 18.26 -19.90 23.36
CA PRO A 246 17.22 -19.65 24.35
C PRO A 246 17.80 -19.57 25.76
N VAL A 247 17.25 -18.69 26.60
CA VAL A 247 17.57 -18.64 28.04
C VAL A 247 16.72 -19.65 28.82
N ASP A 248 17.18 -20.07 29.99
CA ASP A 248 16.37 -20.90 30.89
C ASP A 248 15.39 -20.03 31.69
N LEU A 249 14.09 -20.16 31.36
CA LEU A 249 12.99 -19.44 32.02
C LEU A 249 12.93 -19.66 33.54
N LYS A 250 13.46 -20.78 34.06
CA LYS A 250 13.50 -21.04 35.51
C LYS A 250 14.58 -20.26 36.24
N THR A 251 15.59 -19.78 35.51
CA THR A 251 16.75 -19.06 36.05
C THR A 251 16.65 -17.55 35.83
N LEU A 252 15.68 -17.11 35.02
CA LEU A 252 15.42 -15.71 34.75
C LEU A 252 15.06 -14.98 36.05
N GLN A 253 15.98 -14.13 36.50
CA GLN A 253 15.74 -13.26 37.65
C GLN A 253 14.61 -12.27 37.32
N PRO A 254 13.75 -11.93 38.30
CA PRO A 254 12.82 -10.82 38.13
C PRO A 254 13.58 -9.54 37.80
N SER A 255 13.03 -8.70 36.92
CA SER A 255 13.56 -7.36 36.64
C SER A 255 13.86 -6.61 37.95
N GLN A 256 15.03 -5.94 38.02
CA GLN A 256 15.54 -5.24 39.21
C GLN A 256 14.59 -4.14 39.75
N ASN A 257 13.59 -3.73 38.96
CA ASN A 257 12.60 -2.70 39.30
C ASN A 257 11.21 -3.28 39.67
N CYS A 258 11.11 -4.54 40.09
CA CYS A 258 9.84 -5.11 40.52
C CYS A 258 9.45 -4.58 41.91
N SER A 259 8.33 -3.87 41.99
CA SER A 259 7.81 -3.23 43.21
C SER A 259 6.85 -4.11 44.03
N VAL A 260 6.67 -5.38 43.64
CA VAL A 260 5.63 -6.30 44.16
C VAL A 260 6.26 -7.62 44.59
N ASP A 261 5.59 -8.34 45.49
CA ASP A 261 5.97 -9.70 45.92
C ASP A 261 6.29 -10.58 44.69
N HIS A 262 7.56 -11.01 44.59
CA HIS A 262 8.14 -11.70 43.43
C HIS A 262 7.41 -13.00 43.02
N GLU A 263 6.54 -13.51 43.88
CA GLU A 263 5.83 -14.78 43.67
C GLU A 263 4.87 -14.72 42.47
N HIS A 264 4.23 -13.57 42.21
CA HIS A 264 3.22 -13.45 41.15
C HIS A 264 3.78 -13.14 39.75
N CYS A 265 5.04 -12.68 39.65
CA CYS A 265 5.69 -12.33 38.38
C CYS A 265 6.84 -13.27 38.00
N SER A 266 7.13 -14.27 38.83
CA SER A 266 8.12 -15.32 38.54
C SER A 266 7.77 -16.06 37.25
N THR A 267 8.78 -16.57 36.54
CA THR A 267 8.63 -17.43 35.35
C THR A 267 8.92 -18.90 35.65
N ALA A 268 9.26 -19.24 36.91
CA ALA A 268 9.72 -20.58 37.30
C ALA A 268 8.66 -21.68 37.18
N ASP A 269 7.38 -21.32 37.24
CA ASP A 269 6.21 -22.20 37.05
C ASP A 269 5.85 -22.46 35.58
N ILE A 270 6.47 -21.74 34.62
CA ILE A 270 6.28 -22.00 33.20
C ILE A 270 7.01 -23.30 32.83
N ALA A 271 6.25 -24.38 32.67
CA ALA A 271 6.80 -25.72 32.45
C ALA A 271 7.41 -25.93 31.06
N THR A 272 6.86 -25.25 30.04
CA THR A 272 7.30 -25.39 28.64
C THR A 272 8.60 -24.63 28.41
N PRO A 273 9.70 -25.30 28.01
CA PRO A 273 10.94 -24.61 27.67
C PRO A 273 10.80 -23.83 26.37
N LEU A 274 11.65 -22.81 26.20
CA LEU A 274 11.76 -22.10 24.92
C LEU A 274 12.41 -23.03 23.87
N PRO A 275 11.91 -23.02 22.62
CA PRO A 275 12.50 -23.84 21.57
C PRO A 275 13.85 -23.28 21.13
N GLU A 276 14.79 -24.15 20.73
CA GLU A 276 16.06 -23.72 20.15
C GLU A 276 15.88 -22.94 18.85
N ARG A 277 14.87 -23.31 18.06
CA ARG A 277 14.49 -22.66 16.81
C ARG A 277 12.99 -22.50 16.75
N ILE A 278 12.52 -21.30 16.46
CA ILE A 278 11.10 -20.97 16.36
C ILE A 278 10.58 -21.45 15.00
N LEU A 279 9.74 -22.48 15.03
CA LEU A 279 9.03 -22.96 13.85
C LEU A 279 7.99 -21.91 13.42
N ARG A 280 8.04 -21.48 12.16
CA ARG A 280 7.09 -20.49 11.64
C ARG A 280 5.67 -21.06 11.57
N GLN A 281 4.69 -20.18 11.73
CA GLN A 281 3.30 -20.53 11.56
C GLN A 281 2.92 -20.68 10.08
N THR A 282 2.07 -21.66 9.80
CA THR A 282 1.50 -21.91 8.48
C THR A 282 0.02 -22.26 8.64
N ILE A 283 -0.86 -21.63 7.85
CA ILE A 283 -2.30 -21.96 7.83
C ILE A 283 -2.82 -22.20 6.41
N PRO A 284 -3.90 -22.99 6.24
CA PRO A 284 -4.56 -23.15 4.94
C PRO A 284 -5.14 -21.83 4.41
N LEU A 285 -5.30 -21.73 3.09
CA LEU A 285 -6.16 -20.69 2.52
C LEU A 285 -7.63 -21.10 2.73
N SER A 286 -8.37 -20.26 3.45
CA SER A 286 -9.77 -20.49 3.81
C SER A 286 -10.60 -19.26 3.46
N ASN A 287 -11.93 -19.37 3.42
CA ASN A 287 -12.76 -18.22 3.06
C ASN A 287 -12.63 -17.04 4.05
N ASP A 288 -12.34 -17.31 5.32
CA ASP A 288 -12.23 -16.30 6.37
C ASP A 288 -10.96 -15.44 6.26
N ASN A 289 -9.88 -15.99 5.67
CA ASN A 289 -8.64 -15.25 5.41
C ASN A 289 -8.59 -14.59 4.01
N GLN A 290 -9.75 -14.39 3.38
CA GLN A 290 -9.91 -13.49 2.25
C GLN A 290 -10.69 -12.25 2.70
N PRO A 291 -10.14 -11.03 2.56
CA PRO A 291 -10.88 -9.81 2.80
C PRO A 291 -12.07 -9.72 1.84
N THR A 292 -13.26 -9.59 2.40
CA THR A 292 -14.52 -9.37 1.68
C THR A 292 -15.31 -8.20 2.27
N ALA A 293 -15.08 -7.84 3.54
CA ALA A 293 -15.47 -6.56 4.13
C ALA A 293 -14.42 -5.49 3.79
N SER A 294 -14.26 -5.21 2.49
CA SER A 294 -13.12 -4.42 2.00
C SER A 294 -13.11 -3.01 2.58
N LEU A 295 -11.95 -2.62 3.12
CA LEU A 295 -11.61 -1.23 3.38
C LEU A 295 -11.43 -0.51 2.03
N VAL A 296 -12.35 0.40 1.71
CA VAL A 296 -12.35 1.14 0.44
C VAL A 296 -11.90 2.58 0.69
N PRO A 297 -10.68 2.94 0.25
CA PRO A 297 -10.16 4.30 0.39
C PRO A 297 -11.01 5.29 -0.40
N TYR A 298 -11.08 6.53 0.08
CA TYR A 298 -11.60 7.63 -0.72
C TYR A 298 -10.55 8.20 -1.68
N LEU A 299 -9.28 7.99 -1.37
CA LEU A 299 -8.16 8.41 -2.20
C LEU A 299 -7.76 7.33 -3.21
N SER A 300 -7.21 7.78 -4.33
CA SER A 300 -6.55 6.89 -5.30
C SER A 300 -5.28 6.27 -4.69
N LEU A 301 -5.15 4.94 -4.79
CA LEU A 301 -4.00 4.17 -4.31
C LEU A 301 -3.07 3.74 -5.45
N VAL A 302 -1.88 3.23 -5.09
CA VAL A 302 -0.97 2.54 -6.02
C VAL A 302 -1.63 1.29 -6.64
N HIS A 303 -2.39 0.54 -5.84
CA HIS A 303 -3.19 -0.60 -6.31
C HIS A 303 -4.66 -0.44 -5.91
N ASP A 304 -5.40 0.23 -6.78
CA ASP A 304 -6.79 0.61 -6.52
C ASP A 304 -7.80 -0.39 -7.12
N ARG A 305 -7.81 -1.61 -6.57
CA ARG A 305 -8.60 -2.76 -7.02
C ARG A 305 -8.83 -3.78 -5.91
N GLU A 306 -9.81 -4.65 -6.09
CA GLU A 306 -9.94 -5.83 -5.23
C GLU A 306 -8.85 -6.87 -5.54
N VAL A 307 -8.48 -7.63 -4.53
CA VAL A 307 -7.38 -8.61 -4.62
C VAL A 307 -7.87 -9.94 -4.10
N LEU A 308 -7.70 -11.00 -4.89
CA LEU A 308 -8.07 -12.37 -4.55
C LEU A 308 -6.79 -13.20 -4.45
N GLU A 309 -6.44 -13.66 -3.26
CA GLU A 309 -5.27 -14.54 -3.10
C GLU A 309 -5.64 -15.94 -3.59
N VAL A 310 -5.16 -16.30 -4.78
CA VAL A 310 -5.46 -17.61 -5.41
C VAL A 310 -4.50 -18.69 -4.95
N ARG A 311 -3.28 -18.29 -4.56
CA ARG A 311 -2.21 -19.21 -4.20
C ARG A 311 -1.19 -18.53 -3.27
N ARG A 312 -0.85 -19.22 -2.18
CA ARG A 312 0.24 -18.88 -1.25
C ARG A 312 1.36 -19.91 -1.38
N GLY A 313 2.61 -19.46 -1.46
CA GLY A 313 3.78 -20.30 -1.70
C GLY A 313 4.08 -20.57 -3.18
N CYS A 314 5.37 -20.76 -3.47
CA CYS A 314 5.90 -21.03 -4.81
C CYS A 314 6.91 -22.17 -4.73
N ASP A 315 6.69 -23.27 -5.44
CA ASP A 315 7.53 -24.48 -5.41
C ASP A 315 8.53 -24.56 -6.57
N ARG A 316 8.67 -23.48 -7.35
CA ARG A 316 9.69 -23.36 -8.41
C ARG A 316 11.11 -23.32 -7.84
N GLY A 317 11.29 -22.86 -6.61
CA GLY A 317 12.59 -22.90 -5.92
C GLY A 317 13.68 -22.06 -6.60
N CYS A 318 13.35 -20.89 -7.15
CA CYS A 318 14.37 -19.98 -7.68
C CYS A 318 15.36 -19.59 -6.58
N ARG A 319 16.66 -19.81 -6.79
CA ARG A 319 17.70 -19.81 -5.73
C ARG A 319 17.99 -18.46 -5.10
N PHE A 320 17.51 -17.37 -5.71
CA PHE A 320 17.60 -16.01 -5.18
C PHE A 320 16.32 -15.57 -4.43
N CYS A 321 15.19 -16.27 -4.63
CA CYS A 321 13.86 -15.79 -4.23
C CYS A 321 13.49 -16.29 -2.83
N GLN A 322 13.71 -15.45 -1.80
CA GLN A 322 13.36 -15.79 -0.41
C GLN A 322 11.89 -16.21 -0.22
N PRO A 323 10.88 -15.53 -0.80
CA PRO A 323 9.49 -15.98 -0.71
C PRO A 323 9.25 -17.40 -1.24
N GLY A 324 10.05 -17.85 -2.22
CA GLY A 324 10.00 -19.22 -2.76
C GLY A 324 10.38 -20.31 -1.76
N TYR A 325 11.07 -19.96 -0.67
CA TYR A 325 11.43 -20.90 0.40
C TYR A 325 10.57 -20.67 1.65
N THR A 326 10.32 -19.41 1.99
CA THR A 326 9.69 -19.01 3.27
C THR A 326 8.17 -19.11 3.30
N PHE A 327 7.49 -19.25 2.15
CA PHE A 327 6.02 -19.39 2.10
C PHE A 327 5.52 -20.82 1.83
N LEU A 328 6.42 -21.78 1.55
CA LEU A 328 6.03 -23.19 1.34
C LEU A 328 5.29 -23.76 2.59
N PRO A 329 4.49 -24.83 2.48
CA PRO A 329 4.05 -25.51 1.25
C PRO A 329 3.13 -24.63 0.38
N VAL A 330 2.82 -25.10 -0.82
CA VAL A 330 1.86 -24.43 -1.71
C VAL A 330 0.43 -24.67 -1.22
N ARG A 331 -0.37 -23.61 -1.17
CA ARG A 331 -1.77 -23.61 -0.75
C ARG A 331 -2.59 -22.82 -1.76
N GLU A 332 -3.60 -23.44 -2.36
CA GLU A 332 -4.42 -22.86 -3.43
C GLU A 332 -5.90 -22.84 -3.05
N ARG A 333 -6.64 -21.85 -3.58
CA ARG A 333 -8.11 -21.79 -3.46
C ARG A 333 -8.77 -22.53 -4.60
N SER A 334 -10.01 -22.97 -4.39
CA SER A 334 -10.85 -23.53 -5.46
C SER A 334 -11.46 -22.44 -6.34
N THR A 335 -11.84 -22.78 -7.58
CA THR A 335 -12.61 -21.89 -8.45
C THR A 335 -13.93 -21.45 -7.80
N GLU A 336 -14.61 -22.36 -7.08
CA GLU A 336 -15.87 -22.07 -6.39
C GLU A 336 -15.71 -21.01 -5.30
N ASP A 337 -14.68 -21.15 -4.45
CA ASP A 337 -14.37 -20.15 -3.43
C ASP A 337 -14.09 -18.80 -4.07
N LEU A 338 -13.31 -18.75 -5.16
CA LEU A 338 -13.00 -17.52 -5.86
C LEU A 338 -14.24 -16.82 -6.42
N LEU A 339 -15.22 -17.55 -6.98
CA LEU A 339 -16.48 -16.97 -7.47
C LEU A 339 -17.28 -16.33 -6.33
N LYS A 340 -17.41 -17.04 -5.21
CA LYS A 340 -18.12 -16.55 -4.02
C LYS A 340 -17.43 -15.31 -3.44
N LEU A 341 -16.13 -15.41 -3.18
CA LEU A 341 -15.32 -14.37 -2.57
C LEU A 341 -15.23 -13.11 -3.43
N SER A 342 -15.03 -13.27 -4.75
CA SER A 342 -14.97 -12.15 -5.69
C SER A 342 -16.29 -11.39 -5.79
N SER A 343 -17.41 -12.11 -5.84
CA SER A 343 -18.74 -11.51 -5.84
C SER A 343 -19.01 -10.72 -4.57
N GLN A 344 -18.65 -11.26 -3.41
CA GLN A 344 -18.80 -10.57 -2.13
C GLN A 344 -17.90 -9.33 -2.03
N ALA A 345 -16.61 -9.46 -2.35
CA ALA A 345 -15.66 -8.35 -2.28
C ALA A 345 -16.00 -7.21 -3.27
N LEU A 346 -16.38 -7.54 -4.50
CA LEU A 346 -16.79 -6.53 -5.50
C LEU A 346 -18.11 -5.85 -5.14
N ALA A 347 -19.08 -6.60 -4.62
CA ALA A 347 -20.36 -6.03 -4.17
C ALA A 347 -20.17 -5.09 -2.98
N ASN A 348 -19.31 -5.45 -2.01
CA ASN A 348 -19.06 -4.65 -0.82
C ASN A 348 -18.19 -3.41 -1.09
N SER A 349 -17.31 -3.48 -2.10
CA SER A 349 -16.36 -2.41 -2.38
C SER A 349 -16.84 -1.43 -3.44
N GLY A 350 -17.52 -1.92 -4.48
CA GLY A 350 -17.87 -1.15 -5.66
C GLY A 350 -16.71 -0.97 -6.65
N HIS A 351 -15.58 -1.65 -6.48
CA HIS A 351 -14.47 -1.60 -7.45
C HIS A 351 -14.90 -2.10 -8.85
N GLN A 352 -14.22 -1.59 -9.87
CA GLN A 352 -14.37 -1.99 -11.27
C GLN A 352 -13.24 -2.92 -11.74
N GLU A 353 -12.23 -3.12 -10.91
CA GLU A 353 -11.10 -3.99 -11.20
C GLU A 353 -10.86 -4.93 -10.01
N TYR A 354 -10.50 -6.16 -10.31
CA TYR A 354 -10.02 -7.14 -9.35
C TYR A 354 -8.81 -7.87 -9.92
N SER A 355 -7.97 -8.45 -9.06
CA SER A 355 -6.74 -9.14 -9.47
C SER A 355 -6.53 -10.44 -8.72
N MET A 356 -5.84 -11.39 -9.35
CA MET A 356 -5.37 -12.60 -8.68
C MET A 356 -3.97 -12.36 -8.09
N LEU A 357 -3.83 -12.59 -6.79
CA LEU A 357 -2.58 -12.49 -6.05
C LEU A 357 -1.97 -13.87 -5.81
N SER A 358 -0.70 -14.01 -6.17
CA SER A 358 0.17 -15.14 -5.88
C SER A 358 1.62 -14.75 -6.18
N LEU A 359 2.58 -15.45 -5.57
CA LEU A 359 3.99 -15.37 -5.95
C LEU A 359 4.23 -15.85 -7.39
N CYS A 360 3.40 -16.78 -7.87
CA CYS A 360 3.36 -17.21 -9.27
C CYS A 360 1.94 -17.61 -9.64
N VAL A 361 1.16 -16.67 -10.16
CA VAL A 361 -0.23 -16.92 -10.59
C VAL A 361 -0.28 -17.94 -11.73
N SER A 362 0.72 -17.94 -12.61
CA SER A 362 0.74 -18.82 -13.79
C SER A 362 0.90 -20.31 -13.44
N ASP A 363 1.29 -20.63 -12.20
CA ASP A 363 1.39 -21.99 -11.68
C ASP A 363 0.14 -22.43 -10.90
N TYR A 364 -0.84 -21.54 -10.68
CA TYR A 364 -2.10 -21.90 -10.04
C TYR A 364 -2.82 -22.99 -10.84
N THR A 365 -3.07 -24.14 -10.20
CA THR A 365 -3.51 -25.34 -10.94
C THR A 365 -4.88 -25.19 -11.62
N SER A 366 -5.77 -24.34 -11.08
CA SER A 366 -7.08 -24.03 -11.66
C SER A 366 -7.12 -22.70 -12.43
N LEU A 367 -5.97 -22.14 -12.85
CA LEU A 367 -5.90 -20.80 -13.47
C LEU A 367 -6.88 -20.59 -14.63
N HIS A 368 -6.85 -21.43 -15.65
CA HIS A 368 -7.68 -21.25 -16.85
C HIS A 368 -9.18 -21.35 -16.54
N GLU A 369 -9.55 -22.32 -15.71
CA GLU A 369 -10.92 -22.53 -15.26
C GLU A 369 -11.42 -21.33 -14.45
N SER A 370 -10.64 -20.89 -13.46
CA SER A 370 -10.98 -19.76 -12.60
C SER A 370 -11.06 -18.45 -13.37
N VAL A 371 -10.13 -18.17 -14.29
CA VAL A 371 -10.17 -16.95 -15.13
C VAL A 371 -11.45 -16.91 -15.95
N ARG A 372 -11.82 -18.02 -16.60
CA ARG A 372 -13.06 -18.11 -17.38
C ARG A 372 -14.30 -17.90 -16.53
N ALA A 373 -14.38 -18.61 -15.41
CA ALA A 373 -15.51 -18.53 -14.50
C ALA A 373 -15.69 -17.10 -13.96
N LEU A 374 -14.59 -16.46 -13.54
CA LEU A 374 -14.61 -15.08 -13.05
C LEU A 374 -14.97 -14.08 -14.15
N ASN A 375 -14.43 -14.24 -15.37
CA ASN A 375 -14.81 -13.40 -16.50
C ASN A 375 -16.30 -13.53 -16.83
N GLN A 376 -16.85 -14.75 -16.83
CA GLN A 376 -18.28 -14.98 -17.07
C GLN A 376 -19.15 -14.34 -15.99
N GLU A 377 -18.79 -14.49 -14.71
CA GLU A 377 -19.53 -13.93 -13.57
C GLU A 377 -19.52 -12.39 -13.55
N HIS A 378 -18.42 -11.78 -13.98
CA HIS A 378 -18.17 -10.35 -13.75
C HIS A 378 -18.20 -9.47 -15.00
N ALA A 379 -18.18 -10.04 -16.21
CA ALA A 379 -18.21 -9.27 -17.47
C ALA A 379 -19.49 -8.44 -17.62
N ALA A 380 -20.66 -9.01 -17.28
CA ALA A 380 -21.94 -8.29 -17.31
C ALA A 380 -21.97 -7.10 -16.34
N LYS A 381 -21.19 -7.18 -15.24
CA LYS A 381 -21.03 -6.13 -14.22
C LYS A 381 -19.93 -5.12 -14.58
N ARG A 382 -19.28 -5.28 -15.75
CA ARG A 382 -18.15 -4.46 -16.23
C ARG A 382 -16.98 -4.42 -15.26
N SER A 383 -16.74 -5.49 -14.53
CA SER A 383 -15.58 -5.63 -13.66
C SER A 383 -14.46 -6.37 -14.41
N SER A 384 -13.28 -5.78 -14.51
CA SER A 384 -12.14 -6.37 -15.24
C SER A 384 -11.17 -7.10 -14.30
N LEU A 385 -10.74 -8.29 -14.74
CA LEU A 385 -9.62 -9.00 -14.12
C LEU A 385 -8.28 -8.41 -14.58
N SER A 386 -7.34 -8.23 -13.65
CA SER A 386 -5.96 -7.85 -13.94
C SER A 386 -4.93 -8.77 -13.27
N PHE A 387 -3.71 -8.80 -13.82
CA PHE A 387 -2.58 -9.55 -13.27
C PHE A 387 -1.42 -8.63 -12.89
N PRO A 388 -0.84 -8.77 -11.67
CA PRO A 388 0.24 -7.89 -11.20
C PRO A 388 1.63 -8.20 -11.82
N SER A 389 1.94 -9.44 -12.24
CA SER A 389 3.09 -9.87 -13.08
C SER A 389 2.98 -11.38 -13.39
N GLN A 390 3.56 -11.89 -14.49
CA GLN A 390 3.43 -13.31 -14.92
C GLN A 390 4.78 -13.98 -15.27
N ARG A 391 4.87 -15.31 -15.07
CA ARG A 391 6.00 -16.11 -15.58
C ARG A 391 5.80 -16.39 -17.06
N ALA A 392 6.86 -16.26 -17.85
CA ALA A 392 6.74 -16.23 -19.32
C ALA A 392 6.28 -17.56 -19.94
N ASP A 393 6.71 -18.70 -19.42
CA ASP A 393 6.44 -20.02 -20.03
C ASP A 393 4.99 -20.49 -19.93
N ARG A 394 4.17 -19.88 -19.09
CA ARG A 394 2.74 -20.18 -18.93
C ARG A 394 1.84 -19.14 -19.59
N MET A 395 2.44 -18.15 -20.26
CA MET A 395 1.73 -17.15 -21.03
C MET A 395 1.51 -17.64 -22.47
N ASN A 396 0.34 -18.21 -22.75
CA ASN A 396 -0.05 -18.67 -24.08
C ASN A 396 -1.12 -17.76 -24.72
N LEU A 397 -1.41 -17.98 -26.00
CA LEU A 397 -2.42 -17.19 -26.74
C LEU A 397 -3.82 -17.26 -26.11
N GLU A 398 -4.18 -18.41 -25.55
CA GLU A 398 -5.48 -18.65 -24.92
C GLU A 398 -5.66 -17.76 -23.66
N LEU A 399 -4.70 -17.80 -22.72
CA LEU A 399 -4.70 -16.94 -21.54
C LEU A 399 -4.64 -15.45 -21.93
N ALA A 400 -3.92 -15.13 -23.01
CA ALA A 400 -3.81 -13.76 -23.52
C ALA A 400 -5.17 -13.21 -24.02
N GLU A 401 -5.94 -14.04 -24.73
CA GLU A 401 -7.27 -13.65 -25.20
C GLU A 401 -8.31 -13.60 -24.06
N GLU A 402 -8.21 -14.48 -23.05
CA GLU A 402 -9.08 -14.41 -21.86
C GLU A 402 -8.86 -13.11 -21.08
N LEU A 403 -7.61 -12.64 -20.97
CA LEU A 403 -7.28 -11.39 -20.28
C LEU A 403 -7.78 -10.14 -20.99
N LYS A 404 -8.10 -10.24 -22.27
CA LYS A 404 -8.60 -9.14 -23.10
C LYS A 404 -10.10 -8.92 -22.95
N ALA A 405 -10.83 -9.87 -22.35
CA ALA A 405 -12.30 -9.91 -22.38
C ALA A 405 -12.98 -8.62 -21.87
N VAL A 406 -12.36 -7.88 -20.95
CA VAL A 406 -12.95 -6.65 -20.38
C VAL A 406 -12.10 -5.39 -20.64
N ARG A 407 -10.80 -5.41 -20.35
CA ARG A 407 -9.87 -4.27 -20.55
C ARG A 407 -8.42 -4.75 -20.70
N LYS A 408 -7.61 -4.10 -21.53
CA LYS A 408 -6.17 -4.43 -21.64
C LYS A 408 -5.38 -3.80 -20.50
N SER A 409 -4.84 -4.62 -19.59
CA SER A 409 -3.80 -4.20 -18.63
C SER A 409 -2.41 -4.21 -19.28
N GLY A 410 -1.39 -3.60 -18.67
CA GLY A 410 0.00 -3.85 -19.06
C GLY A 410 0.39 -5.31 -18.81
N ILE A 411 1.29 -5.87 -19.62
CA ILE A 411 1.85 -7.21 -19.40
C ILE A 411 3.30 -7.08 -18.90
N THR A 412 3.61 -7.79 -17.82
CA THR A 412 4.95 -7.87 -17.24
C THR A 412 5.40 -9.31 -17.22
N LEU A 413 6.56 -9.60 -17.82
CA LEU A 413 7.23 -10.89 -17.79
C LEU A 413 8.54 -10.78 -17.01
N ALA A 414 8.91 -11.81 -16.27
CA ALA A 414 10.15 -11.81 -15.48
C ALA A 414 11.09 -12.97 -15.91
N PRO A 415 11.91 -12.76 -16.97
CA PRO A 415 12.95 -13.72 -17.34
C PRO A 415 14.10 -13.83 -16.33
N GLU A 416 14.36 -12.76 -15.55
CA GLU A 416 15.46 -12.59 -14.58
C GLU A 416 16.88 -12.57 -15.16
N ALA A 417 17.20 -13.45 -16.11
CA ALA A 417 18.53 -13.55 -16.69
C ALA A 417 18.48 -13.65 -18.22
N GLY A 418 19.55 -13.18 -18.88
CA GLY A 418 19.65 -13.15 -20.34
C GLY A 418 19.98 -14.49 -20.99
N SER A 419 20.84 -15.30 -20.38
CA SER A 419 21.23 -16.61 -20.91
C SER A 419 20.45 -17.77 -20.25
N GLU A 420 20.31 -18.89 -20.97
CA GLU A 420 19.78 -20.13 -20.37
C GLU A 420 20.68 -20.67 -19.26
N ARG A 421 22.00 -20.53 -19.40
CA ARG A 421 22.99 -20.92 -18.39
C ARG A 421 22.70 -20.25 -17.04
N LEU A 422 22.57 -18.92 -17.03
CA LEU A 422 22.32 -18.18 -15.80
C LEU A 422 20.90 -18.44 -15.27
N ARG A 423 19.91 -18.66 -16.16
CA ARG A 423 18.57 -19.11 -15.76
C ARG A 423 18.60 -20.49 -15.08
N ALA A 424 19.46 -21.41 -15.50
CA ALA A 424 19.66 -22.70 -14.84
C ALA A 424 20.37 -22.56 -13.48
N ILE A 425 21.39 -21.69 -13.39
CA ILE A 425 22.10 -21.38 -12.14
C ILE A 425 21.14 -20.84 -11.09
N ILE A 426 20.22 -19.96 -11.46
CA ILE A 426 19.23 -19.40 -10.52
C ILE A 426 17.97 -20.27 -10.35
N ASN A 427 17.91 -21.42 -11.04
CA ASN A 427 16.76 -22.34 -11.07
C ASN A 427 15.44 -21.66 -11.51
N LYS A 428 15.47 -20.94 -12.63
CA LYS A 428 14.26 -20.32 -13.21
C LYS A 428 13.45 -21.30 -14.05
N GLY A 429 14.08 -22.33 -14.63
CA GLY A 429 13.41 -23.34 -15.46
C GLY A 429 12.68 -22.72 -16.65
N LEU A 430 13.33 -21.80 -17.36
CA LEU A 430 12.75 -21.02 -18.44
C LEU A 430 13.73 -20.96 -19.64
N SER A 431 13.32 -21.50 -20.77
CA SER A 431 14.13 -21.48 -22.00
C SER A 431 14.01 -20.15 -22.74
N HIS A 432 14.98 -19.89 -23.61
CA HIS A 432 15.00 -18.72 -24.49
C HIS A 432 13.75 -18.71 -25.38
N GLN A 433 13.42 -19.85 -25.98
CA GLN A 433 12.26 -19.99 -26.87
C GLN A 433 10.94 -19.67 -26.15
N GLN A 434 10.78 -20.08 -24.89
CA GLN A 434 9.58 -19.78 -24.11
C GLN A 434 9.41 -18.27 -23.87
N ILE A 435 10.51 -17.53 -23.66
CA ILE A 435 10.48 -16.07 -23.50
C ILE A 435 10.01 -15.41 -24.80
N ILE A 436 10.59 -15.81 -25.94
CA ILE A 436 10.22 -15.26 -27.25
C ILE A 436 8.75 -15.55 -27.56
N SER A 437 8.32 -16.80 -27.39
CA SER A 437 6.93 -17.19 -27.66
C SER A 437 5.90 -16.49 -26.76
N ALA A 438 6.24 -16.20 -25.50
CA ALA A 438 5.38 -15.41 -24.61
C ALA A 438 5.19 -13.97 -25.11
N ILE A 439 6.27 -13.34 -25.59
CA ILE A 439 6.24 -11.98 -26.15
C ILE A 439 5.44 -11.97 -27.46
N GLU A 440 5.63 -12.97 -28.32
CA GLU A 440 4.86 -13.14 -29.55
C GLU A 440 3.37 -13.28 -29.27
N ALA A 441 2.99 -14.14 -28.32
CA ALA A 441 1.59 -14.36 -27.94
C ALA A 441 0.93 -13.06 -27.43
N ALA A 442 1.66 -12.28 -26.62
CA ALA A 442 1.21 -10.96 -26.18
C ALA A 442 1.03 -10.00 -27.37
N TYR A 443 1.99 -9.95 -28.30
CA TYR A 443 1.89 -9.07 -29.46
C TYR A 443 0.73 -9.46 -30.39
N GLN A 444 0.54 -10.75 -30.66
CA GLN A 444 -0.57 -11.29 -31.48
C GLN A 444 -1.94 -10.98 -30.89
N SER A 445 -2.03 -10.94 -29.56
CA SER A 445 -3.24 -10.57 -28.80
C SER A 445 -3.44 -9.04 -28.70
N GLY A 446 -2.50 -8.27 -29.25
CA GLY A 446 -2.60 -6.84 -29.46
C GLY A 446 -2.04 -5.98 -28.32
N TRP A 447 -1.15 -6.52 -27.49
CA TRP A 447 -0.28 -5.70 -26.65
C TRP A 447 0.80 -5.04 -27.52
N THR A 448 1.01 -3.74 -27.33
CA THR A 448 2.07 -2.99 -28.03
C THR A 448 3.20 -2.59 -27.09
N SER A 449 3.11 -2.93 -25.81
CA SER A 449 4.17 -2.69 -24.83
C SER A 449 4.24 -3.85 -23.84
N VAL A 450 5.47 -4.29 -23.55
CA VAL A 450 5.78 -5.37 -22.60
C VAL A 450 6.82 -4.87 -21.60
N LYS A 451 6.56 -5.08 -20.31
CA LYS A 451 7.55 -4.85 -19.25
C LYS A 451 8.33 -6.13 -18.98
N LEU A 452 9.64 -6.03 -18.87
CA LEU A 452 10.54 -7.15 -18.62
C LEU A 452 11.38 -6.89 -17.37
N TYR A 453 11.39 -7.85 -16.45
CA TYR A 453 12.24 -7.83 -15.26
C TYR A 453 13.44 -8.76 -15.43
N PHE A 454 14.62 -8.15 -15.32
CA PHE A 454 15.90 -8.85 -15.26
C PHE A 454 16.63 -8.44 -14.00
N MET A 455 17.67 -9.20 -13.68
CA MET A 455 18.57 -8.96 -12.57
C MET A 455 19.98 -8.72 -13.10
N CYS A 456 20.80 -8.08 -12.28
CA CYS A 456 22.24 -7.92 -12.49
C CYS A 456 22.98 -8.18 -11.18
N GLY A 457 24.18 -8.75 -11.25
CA GLY A 457 24.95 -9.10 -10.06
C GLY A 457 24.61 -10.46 -9.48
N LEU A 458 23.91 -11.32 -10.25
CA LEU A 458 23.62 -12.69 -9.82
C LEU A 458 24.91 -13.49 -9.60
N PRO A 459 24.93 -14.46 -8.67
CA PRO A 459 26.08 -15.34 -8.49
C PRO A 459 26.44 -16.06 -9.79
N LEU A 460 27.75 -16.11 -10.10
CA LEU A 460 28.31 -16.77 -11.29
C LEU A 460 27.87 -16.14 -12.64
N GLU A 461 27.35 -14.91 -12.62
CA GLU A 461 27.02 -14.13 -13.82
C GLU A 461 28.28 -13.68 -14.58
N GLU A 462 28.23 -13.79 -15.90
CA GLU A 462 29.26 -13.39 -16.85
C GLU A 462 28.74 -12.27 -17.78
N ASP A 463 29.66 -11.50 -18.39
CA ASP A 463 29.30 -10.45 -19.35
C ASP A 463 28.50 -10.98 -20.56
N SER A 464 28.65 -12.27 -20.89
CA SER A 464 27.89 -12.97 -21.92
C SER A 464 26.40 -13.08 -21.57
N ASP A 465 26.06 -13.22 -20.28
CA ASP A 465 24.67 -13.28 -19.82
C ASP A 465 23.97 -11.92 -19.93
N LEU A 466 24.70 -10.84 -19.66
CA LEU A 466 24.23 -9.46 -19.83
C LEU A 466 23.98 -9.16 -21.31
N ALA A 467 24.86 -9.64 -22.20
CA ALA A 467 24.63 -9.55 -23.64
C ALA A 467 23.37 -10.31 -24.07
N GLY A 468 23.13 -11.49 -23.47
CA GLY A 468 21.93 -12.30 -23.71
C GLY A 468 20.61 -11.57 -23.45
N ILE A 469 20.57 -10.61 -22.52
CA ILE A 469 19.39 -9.75 -22.29
C ILE A 469 19.05 -8.98 -23.56
N VAL A 470 20.05 -8.36 -24.19
CA VAL A 470 19.88 -7.57 -25.41
C VAL A 470 19.54 -8.46 -26.60
N ASP A 471 20.05 -9.68 -26.64
CA ASP A 471 19.76 -10.64 -27.70
C ASP A 471 18.30 -11.11 -27.67
N ILE A 472 17.73 -11.36 -26.49
CA ILE A 472 16.29 -11.62 -26.32
C ILE A 472 15.46 -10.47 -26.92
N LEU A 473 15.80 -9.21 -26.61
CA LEU A 473 15.06 -8.05 -27.09
C LEU A 473 15.13 -7.89 -28.62
N LYS A 474 16.32 -8.13 -29.19
CA LYS A 474 16.55 -8.09 -30.64
C LYS A 474 15.68 -9.13 -31.35
N GLU A 475 15.73 -10.37 -30.88
CA GLU A 475 14.99 -11.47 -31.47
C GLU A 475 13.47 -11.26 -31.35
N ALA A 476 12.99 -10.90 -30.16
CA ALA A 476 11.58 -10.60 -29.94
C ALA A 476 11.08 -9.46 -30.83
N THR A 477 11.89 -8.41 -31.03
CA THR A 477 11.58 -7.31 -31.95
C THR A 477 11.50 -7.80 -33.40
N MET A 478 12.40 -8.68 -33.82
CA MET A 478 12.41 -9.25 -35.17
C MET A 478 11.14 -10.08 -35.42
N HIS A 479 10.76 -10.93 -34.46
CA HIS A 479 9.58 -11.79 -34.54
C HIS A 479 8.28 -10.96 -34.57
N CYS A 480 8.15 -9.97 -33.69
CA CYS A 480 6.99 -9.06 -33.70
C CYS A 480 6.89 -8.26 -35.01
N ARG A 481 8.01 -7.84 -35.60
CA ARG A 481 8.02 -7.20 -36.93
C ARG A 481 7.63 -8.15 -38.04
N ALA A 482 7.97 -9.43 -37.95
CA ALA A 482 7.50 -10.43 -38.91
C ALA A 482 5.98 -10.60 -38.83
N ILE A 483 5.42 -10.74 -37.61
CA ILE A 483 3.97 -10.79 -37.37
C ILE A 483 3.27 -9.52 -37.89
N LYS A 484 3.88 -8.35 -37.68
CA LYS A 484 3.35 -7.09 -38.20
C LYS A 484 3.24 -7.09 -39.72
N LYS A 485 4.24 -7.63 -40.42
CA LYS A 485 4.25 -7.71 -41.89
C LYS A 485 3.17 -8.64 -42.44
N THR A 486 2.75 -9.66 -41.70
CA THR A 486 1.69 -10.58 -42.16
C THR A 486 0.31 -9.93 -42.15
N ASP A 487 0.04 -9.01 -41.22
CA ASP A 487 -1.21 -8.25 -41.17
C ASP A 487 -0.99 -6.79 -40.70
N PRO A 488 -0.59 -5.89 -41.62
CA PRO A 488 -0.33 -4.49 -41.28
C PRO A 488 -1.57 -3.70 -40.86
N VAL A 489 -2.78 -4.20 -41.17
CA VAL A 489 -4.04 -3.54 -40.80
C VAL A 489 -4.35 -3.81 -39.34
N LYS A 490 -4.16 -5.05 -38.89
CA LYS A 490 -4.34 -5.45 -37.49
C LYS A 490 -3.23 -4.90 -36.58
N TYR A 491 -1.96 -5.00 -36.99
CA TYR A 491 -0.80 -4.62 -36.17
C TYR A 491 -0.18 -3.30 -36.63
N LYS A 492 -0.64 -2.18 -36.06
CA LYS A 492 -0.20 -0.84 -36.50
C LYS A 492 1.11 -0.36 -35.87
N LYS A 493 1.37 -0.75 -34.62
CA LYS A 493 2.54 -0.29 -33.84
C LYS A 493 3.58 -1.39 -33.70
N ASP A 494 4.84 -0.99 -33.65
CA ASP A 494 5.93 -1.88 -33.20
C ASP A 494 5.77 -2.15 -31.70
N ILE A 495 6.43 -3.19 -31.21
CA ILE A 495 6.46 -3.51 -29.78
C ILE A 495 7.45 -2.61 -29.04
N ASP A 496 7.01 -2.06 -27.92
CA ASP A 496 7.84 -1.27 -27.01
C ASP A 496 8.20 -2.10 -25.77
N PHE A 497 9.48 -2.09 -25.38
CA PHE A 497 9.94 -2.76 -24.16
C PHE A 497 10.27 -1.76 -23.06
N THR A 498 9.88 -2.08 -21.83
CA THR A 498 10.43 -1.44 -20.62
C THR A 498 11.16 -2.50 -19.82
N CYS A 499 12.47 -2.44 -19.79
CA CYS A 499 13.32 -3.37 -19.03
C CYS A 499 13.68 -2.73 -17.70
N THR A 500 13.36 -3.39 -16.59
CA THR A 500 13.83 -2.99 -15.26
C THR A 500 14.88 -4.00 -14.80
N ILE A 501 16.07 -3.50 -14.47
CA ILE A 501 17.19 -4.31 -14.00
C ILE A 501 17.35 -4.06 -12.50
N SER A 502 17.04 -5.09 -11.72
CA SER A 502 17.22 -5.07 -10.27
C SER A 502 18.61 -5.60 -9.91
N ASN A 503 19.29 -4.99 -8.95
CA ASN A 503 20.55 -5.54 -8.48
C ASN A 503 20.25 -6.73 -7.55
N PHE A 504 21.01 -7.81 -7.67
CA PHE A 504 20.86 -8.96 -6.78
C PHE A 504 21.20 -8.56 -5.34
N VAL A 505 20.30 -8.92 -4.42
CA VAL A 505 20.49 -8.79 -2.96
C VAL A 505 20.41 -10.19 -2.37
N PRO A 506 21.46 -10.71 -1.72
CA PRO A 506 21.41 -12.01 -1.08
C PRO A 506 20.45 -11.95 0.13
N LYS A 507 19.55 -12.95 0.21
CA LYS A 507 18.49 -13.01 1.22
C LYS A 507 18.64 -14.24 2.15
N PRO A 508 18.30 -14.12 3.45
CA PRO A 508 18.19 -15.24 4.38
C PRO A 508 17.36 -16.39 3.82
N PHE A 509 17.70 -17.62 4.22
CA PHE A 509 16.98 -18.84 3.85
C PHE A 509 16.87 -19.08 2.34
N THR A 510 17.88 -18.63 1.59
CA THR A 510 18.05 -18.97 0.17
C THR A 510 19.37 -19.71 -0.03
N PRO A 511 19.50 -20.54 -1.07
CA PRO A 511 20.80 -21.13 -1.42
C PRO A 511 21.88 -20.07 -1.66
N PHE A 512 21.50 -18.85 -2.06
CA PHE A 512 22.43 -17.75 -2.28
C PHE A 512 22.73 -16.90 -1.04
N GLN A 513 22.25 -17.26 0.15
CA GLN A 513 22.53 -16.52 1.39
C GLN A 513 24.04 -16.41 1.71
N TRP A 514 24.84 -17.37 1.25
CA TRP A 514 26.28 -17.43 1.46
C TRP A 514 27.10 -16.62 0.47
N PHE A 515 26.51 -16.20 -0.67
CA PHE A 515 27.21 -15.29 -1.58
C PHE A 515 27.15 -13.86 -1.05
N GLY A 516 28.27 -13.16 -1.13
CA GLY A 516 28.35 -11.72 -1.02
C GLY A 516 27.65 -11.06 -2.21
N GLN A 517 27.08 -9.87 -1.97
CA GLN A 517 26.63 -9.03 -3.06
C GLN A 517 27.83 -8.55 -3.88
N VAL A 518 27.67 -8.46 -5.20
CA VAL A 518 28.67 -7.82 -6.07
C VAL A 518 28.88 -6.36 -5.65
N THR A 519 30.14 -5.89 -5.65
CA THR A 519 30.44 -4.53 -5.17
C THR A 519 29.77 -3.46 -6.04
N PRO A 520 29.50 -2.25 -5.50
CA PRO A 520 28.90 -1.16 -6.27
C PRO A 520 29.68 -0.82 -7.55
N GLU A 521 31.01 -0.87 -7.51
CA GLU A 521 31.87 -0.60 -8.66
C GLU A 521 31.67 -1.61 -9.78
N GLU A 522 31.60 -2.90 -9.44
CA GLU A 522 31.40 -3.97 -10.40
C GLU A 522 29.96 -3.98 -10.95
N THR A 523 28.96 -3.69 -10.11
CA THR A 523 27.58 -3.50 -10.58
C THR A 523 27.48 -2.35 -11.59
N GLU A 524 28.11 -1.21 -11.32
CA GLU A 524 28.11 -0.09 -12.28
C GLU A 524 28.88 -0.43 -13.56
N ARG A 525 29.96 -1.24 -13.48
CA ARG A 525 30.64 -1.76 -14.68
C ARG A 525 29.67 -2.59 -15.53
N ARG A 526 28.91 -3.50 -14.91
CA ARG A 526 27.92 -4.35 -15.59
C ARG A 526 26.76 -3.53 -16.19
N HIS A 527 26.28 -2.51 -15.47
CA HIS A 527 25.29 -1.56 -16.01
C HIS A 527 25.81 -0.82 -17.25
N LYS A 528 27.09 -0.40 -17.25
CA LYS A 528 27.73 0.20 -18.44
C LYS A 528 27.81 -0.78 -19.61
N VAL A 529 28.16 -2.03 -19.37
CA VAL A 529 28.15 -3.09 -20.40
C VAL A 529 26.76 -3.21 -21.01
N LEU A 530 25.70 -3.29 -20.19
CA LEU A 530 24.32 -3.41 -20.69
C LEU A 530 23.88 -2.19 -21.51
N ARG A 531 24.16 -0.96 -21.03
CA ARG A 531 23.88 0.29 -21.76
C ARG A 531 24.62 0.31 -23.10
N GLN A 532 25.89 -0.10 -23.12
CA GLN A 532 26.70 -0.17 -24.35
C GLN A 532 26.12 -1.18 -25.34
N LYS A 533 25.81 -2.40 -24.90
CA LYS A 533 25.23 -3.46 -25.75
C LYS A 533 23.87 -3.04 -26.31
N LEU A 534 23.03 -2.40 -25.51
CA LEU A 534 21.75 -1.87 -25.97
C LEU A 534 21.96 -0.77 -27.03
N ARG A 535 22.94 0.12 -26.86
CA ARG A 535 23.27 1.13 -27.89
C ARG A 535 23.77 0.49 -29.19
N GLU A 536 24.67 -0.49 -29.09
CA GLU A 536 25.21 -1.24 -30.23
C GLU A 536 24.13 -2.06 -30.97
N SER A 537 23.04 -2.45 -30.28
CA SER A 537 21.92 -3.19 -30.86
C SER A 537 21.13 -2.43 -31.93
N GLY A 538 21.16 -1.10 -31.88
CA GLY A 538 20.30 -0.25 -32.72
C GLY A 538 18.81 -0.27 -32.34
N LEU A 539 18.41 -0.94 -31.25
CA LEU A 539 17.03 -0.94 -30.75
C LEU A 539 16.65 0.46 -30.23
N ARG A 540 15.57 1.02 -30.76
CA ARG A 540 15.07 2.36 -30.38
C ARG A 540 13.83 2.31 -29.48
N ASN A 541 13.16 1.16 -29.40
CA ASN A 541 11.89 0.96 -28.69
C ASN A 541 12.10 0.24 -27.35
N VAL A 542 13.17 0.59 -26.63
CA VAL A 542 13.52 -0.01 -25.34
C VAL A 542 13.80 1.10 -24.33
N GLN A 543 13.03 1.14 -23.25
CA GLN A 543 13.34 1.90 -22.05
C GLN A 543 14.08 0.99 -21.07
N LEU A 544 15.25 1.41 -20.58
CA LEU A 544 16.04 0.69 -19.60
C LEU A 544 16.04 1.45 -18.27
N ASN A 545 15.50 0.83 -17.22
CA ASN A 545 15.52 1.33 -15.86
C ASN A 545 16.50 0.48 -15.05
N LEU A 546 17.43 1.12 -14.35
CA LEU A 546 18.48 0.45 -13.57
C LEU A 546 18.33 0.87 -12.11
N THR A 547 18.42 -0.11 -11.21
CA THR A 547 18.33 0.14 -9.76
C THR A 547 19.63 0.75 -9.25
N ASP A 548 19.52 1.72 -8.36
CA ASP A 548 20.68 2.36 -7.73
C ASP A 548 21.53 1.35 -6.93
N THR A 549 22.86 1.46 -7.02
CA THR A 549 23.78 0.51 -6.38
C THR A 549 23.90 0.71 -4.87
N THR A 550 23.70 1.94 -4.39
CA THR A 550 23.85 2.28 -2.98
C THR A 550 22.66 1.83 -2.15
N ILE A 551 21.44 1.92 -2.70
CA ILE A 551 20.23 1.35 -2.08
C ILE A 551 20.35 -0.17 -1.94
N SER A 552 20.73 -0.87 -3.01
CA SER A 552 20.87 -2.33 -2.98
C SER A 552 21.97 -2.81 -2.03
N LEU A 553 23.03 -2.01 -1.84
CA LEU A 553 24.09 -2.29 -0.87
C LEU A 553 23.55 -2.26 0.55
N LEU A 554 22.80 -1.21 0.91
CA LEU A 554 22.19 -1.09 2.23
C LEU A 554 21.19 -2.23 2.49
N GLU A 555 20.35 -2.56 1.50
CA GLU A 555 19.39 -3.65 1.61
C GLU A 555 20.08 -4.98 1.94
N SER A 556 21.24 -5.27 1.32
CA SER A 556 22.03 -6.48 1.60
C SER A 556 22.59 -6.51 3.03
N VAL A 557 23.08 -5.36 3.53
CA VAL A 557 23.55 -5.23 4.91
C VAL A 557 22.44 -5.56 5.90
N ILE A 558 21.25 -4.99 5.71
CA ILE A 558 20.14 -5.17 6.65
C ILE A 558 19.54 -6.58 6.52
N SER A 559 19.29 -7.03 5.28
CA SER A 559 18.74 -8.36 4.96
C SER A 559 19.51 -9.50 5.64
N ARG A 560 20.84 -9.48 5.55
CA ARG A 560 21.71 -10.51 6.16
C ARG A 560 22.31 -10.08 7.51
N GLY A 561 21.74 -9.05 8.12
CA GLY A 561 22.21 -8.51 9.39
C GLY A 561 21.92 -9.42 10.58
N ASP A 562 22.76 -9.30 11.61
CA ASP A 562 22.52 -9.84 12.95
C ASP A 562 22.07 -8.73 13.91
N ARG A 563 22.03 -9.02 15.21
CA ARG A 563 21.59 -8.08 16.24
C ARG A 563 22.44 -6.80 16.34
N ASN A 564 23.68 -6.79 15.84
CA ASN A 564 24.46 -5.56 15.81
C ASN A 564 23.99 -4.60 14.74
N VAL A 565 23.36 -5.10 13.67
CA VAL A 565 22.76 -4.24 12.65
C VAL A 565 21.62 -3.40 13.24
N SER A 566 20.94 -3.88 14.30
CA SER A 566 20.02 -3.02 15.06
C SER A 566 20.69 -1.76 15.60
N LYS A 567 21.95 -1.83 16.07
CA LYS A 567 22.69 -0.65 16.54
C LYS A 567 22.98 0.31 15.38
N MET A 568 23.33 -0.23 14.21
CA MET A 568 23.54 0.56 13.00
C MET A 568 22.26 1.31 12.59
N ILE A 569 21.12 0.60 12.56
CA ILE A 569 19.81 1.19 12.25
C ILE A 569 19.45 2.31 13.24
N TYR A 570 19.68 2.06 14.54
CA TYR A 570 19.40 3.05 15.58
C TYR A 570 20.23 4.33 15.43
N GLU A 571 21.53 4.20 15.17
CA GLU A 571 22.43 5.34 14.99
C GLU A 571 22.19 6.07 13.66
N ALA A 572 21.82 5.35 12.58
CA ALA A 572 21.42 5.97 11.32
C ALA A 572 20.12 6.78 11.47
N TRP A 573 19.13 6.24 12.18
CA TRP A 573 17.89 6.94 12.47
C TRP A 573 18.13 8.21 13.29
N LYS A 574 18.97 8.16 14.34
CA LYS A 574 19.38 9.35 15.11
C LYS A 574 20.05 10.42 14.26
N ASP A 575 20.84 10.01 13.27
CA ASP A 575 21.50 10.92 12.32
C ASP A 575 20.53 11.44 11.23
N GLY A 576 19.25 11.02 11.26
CA GLY A 576 18.17 11.54 10.40
C GLY A 576 17.87 10.70 9.16
N ALA A 577 18.20 9.41 9.16
CA ALA A 577 17.77 8.45 8.14
C ALA A 577 16.32 8.00 8.41
N VAL A 578 15.43 8.28 7.46
CA VAL A 578 14.01 7.89 7.44
C VAL A 578 13.59 7.84 5.95
N PHE A 579 12.68 6.93 5.60
CA PHE A 579 12.22 6.69 4.23
C PHE A 579 13.35 6.29 3.27
N ASP A 580 14.26 5.41 3.72
CA ASP A 580 15.43 4.99 2.94
C ASP A 580 15.10 4.24 1.63
N ALA A 581 13.85 3.80 1.44
CA ALA A 581 13.37 3.21 0.19
C ALA A 581 12.95 4.24 -0.88
N TRP A 582 12.84 5.51 -0.52
CA TRP A 582 12.42 6.59 -1.41
C TRP A 582 13.64 7.38 -1.86
N ASP A 583 13.89 7.44 -3.16
CA ASP A 583 15.09 8.05 -3.76
C ASP A 583 15.29 9.51 -3.28
N GLU A 584 14.21 10.27 -3.12
CA GLU A 584 14.23 11.65 -2.64
C GLU A 584 14.61 11.81 -1.16
N HIS A 585 14.52 10.75 -0.37
CA HIS A 585 14.79 10.74 1.07
C HIS A 585 16.05 9.97 1.44
N PHE A 586 16.53 9.10 0.56
CA PHE A 586 17.68 8.25 0.83
C PHE A 586 18.98 9.05 0.99
N LYS A 587 19.66 8.86 2.13
CA LYS A 587 20.90 9.57 2.52
C LYS A 587 22.04 8.58 2.76
N PRO A 588 22.69 8.06 1.70
CA PRO A 588 23.71 7.00 1.83
C PRO A 588 24.89 7.39 2.73
N GLN A 589 25.25 8.68 2.76
CA GLN A 589 26.36 9.17 3.59
C GLN A 589 26.16 8.91 5.09
N ILE A 590 24.91 8.95 5.58
CA ILE A 590 24.60 8.64 6.99
C ILE A 590 25.04 7.21 7.31
N TRP A 591 24.62 6.25 6.49
CA TRP A 591 24.94 4.84 6.67
C TRP A 591 26.44 4.56 6.59
N HIS A 592 27.15 5.18 5.65
CA HIS A 592 28.61 5.08 5.58
C HIS A 592 29.31 5.64 6.84
N ASN A 593 28.85 6.78 7.35
CA ASN A 593 29.40 7.37 8.57
C ASN A 593 29.16 6.48 9.79
N VAL A 594 27.96 5.92 9.94
CA VAL A 594 27.61 5.00 11.02
C VAL A 594 28.47 3.73 10.94
N ALA A 595 28.61 3.13 9.76
CA ALA A 595 29.47 1.97 9.55
C ALA A 595 30.92 2.25 9.98
N ALA A 596 31.46 3.41 9.59
CA ALA A 596 32.80 3.83 10.00
C ALA A 596 32.92 3.99 11.54
N ARG A 597 31.91 4.57 12.21
CA ARG A 597 31.88 4.64 13.70
C ARG A 597 31.84 3.26 14.36
N MET A 598 31.29 2.27 13.67
CA MET A 598 31.25 0.87 14.11
C MET A 598 32.50 0.08 13.68
N ASN A 599 33.54 0.74 13.16
CA ASN A 599 34.79 0.14 12.67
C ASN A 599 34.57 -0.91 11.56
N THR A 600 33.63 -0.64 10.65
CA THR A 600 33.34 -1.49 9.47
C THR A 600 32.96 -0.63 8.26
N THR A 601 32.65 -1.27 7.13
CA THR A 601 32.10 -0.61 5.95
C THR A 601 30.87 -1.37 5.44
N LEU A 602 29.96 -0.68 4.75
CA LEU A 602 28.81 -1.35 4.13
C LEU A 602 29.25 -2.41 3.11
N ILE A 603 30.37 -2.20 2.42
CA ILE A 603 30.95 -3.16 1.49
C ILE A 603 31.41 -4.42 2.22
N ASP A 604 32.15 -4.30 3.32
CA ASP A 604 32.60 -5.47 4.08
C ASP A 604 31.42 -6.30 4.61
N MET A 605 30.34 -5.65 5.02
CA MET A 605 29.14 -6.32 5.52
C MET A 605 28.31 -6.98 4.40
N ALA A 606 28.13 -6.31 3.26
CA ALA A 606 27.26 -6.76 2.18
C ALA A 606 27.95 -7.66 1.15
N CYS A 607 29.23 -7.44 0.86
CA CYS A 607 29.95 -8.05 -0.26
C CYS A 607 30.82 -9.24 0.15
N THR A 608 30.89 -9.56 1.45
CA THR A 608 31.66 -10.71 1.95
C THR A 608 30.87 -12.01 1.77
N ASP A 609 31.52 -12.99 1.14
CA ASP A 609 31.07 -14.39 1.07
C ASP A 609 31.12 -15.03 2.47
N ARG A 610 30.15 -15.87 2.78
CA ARG A 610 30.10 -16.66 4.01
C ARG A 610 30.43 -18.12 3.69
N PRO A 611 31.04 -18.89 4.61
CA PRO A 611 31.27 -20.30 4.39
C PRO A 611 29.95 -21.05 4.14
N VAL A 612 29.87 -21.80 3.05
CA VAL A 612 28.66 -22.57 2.70
C VAL A 612 28.33 -23.56 3.81
N GLY A 613 27.06 -23.60 4.23
CA GLY A 613 26.59 -24.46 5.32
C GLY A 613 26.92 -23.96 6.73
N SER A 614 27.61 -22.82 6.88
CA SER A 614 27.79 -22.20 8.20
C SER A 614 26.47 -21.75 8.82
N GLU A 615 26.38 -21.81 10.15
CA GLU A 615 25.25 -21.29 10.93
C GLU A 615 25.10 -19.79 10.72
N GLN A 616 23.88 -19.33 10.44
CA GLN A 616 23.53 -17.93 10.20
C GLN A 616 22.80 -17.30 11.39
N PRO A 617 22.85 -15.97 11.58
CA PRO A 617 22.26 -15.30 12.74
C PRO A 617 20.73 -15.43 12.82
N TRP A 618 20.06 -15.60 11.67
CA TRP A 618 18.61 -15.81 11.58
C TRP A 618 18.17 -17.26 11.84
N GLU A 619 19.09 -18.21 12.08
CA GLU A 619 18.72 -19.63 12.26
C GLU A 619 18.05 -19.94 13.59
N ALA A 620 17.91 -18.95 14.49
CA ALA A 620 16.93 -18.99 15.58
C ALA A 620 15.49 -19.15 15.06
N ILE A 621 15.25 -18.88 13.78
CA ILE A 621 14.01 -19.17 13.07
C ILE A 621 14.14 -20.46 12.24
N HIS A 622 13.08 -21.26 12.25
CA HIS A 622 12.92 -22.45 11.41
C HIS A 622 11.75 -22.28 10.44
N ILE A 623 12.07 -22.19 9.15
CA ILE A 623 11.05 -22.00 8.09
C ILE A 623 10.46 -23.33 7.55
N GLY A 624 10.58 -24.43 8.29
CA GLY A 624 10.31 -25.80 7.83
C GLY A 624 11.35 -26.43 6.90
N LEU A 625 12.34 -25.67 6.41
CA LEU A 625 13.36 -26.17 5.49
C LEU A 625 14.64 -26.62 6.22
N ASN A 626 15.23 -27.74 5.79
CA ASN A 626 16.50 -28.23 6.32
C ASN A 626 17.72 -27.54 5.69
N ASN A 627 18.74 -27.22 6.48
CA ASN A 627 19.92 -26.50 6.00
C ASN A 627 20.70 -27.29 4.91
N TRP A 628 20.78 -28.62 5.04
CA TRP A 628 21.45 -29.46 4.02
C TRP A 628 20.84 -29.30 2.62
N TRP A 629 19.54 -28.99 2.53
CA TRP A 629 18.86 -28.76 1.26
C TRP A 629 19.35 -27.48 0.59
N LEU A 630 19.57 -26.41 1.36
CA LEU A 630 20.12 -25.15 0.86
C LEU A 630 21.55 -25.33 0.33
N VAL A 631 22.37 -26.11 1.04
CA VAL A 631 23.73 -26.48 0.59
C VAL A 631 23.68 -27.24 -0.73
N LYS A 632 22.80 -28.25 -0.83
CA LYS A 632 22.64 -29.04 -2.06
C LYS A 632 22.17 -28.19 -3.24
N GLU A 633 21.26 -27.25 -3.02
CA GLU A 633 20.83 -26.32 -4.08
C GLU A 633 21.93 -25.33 -4.48
N TRP A 634 22.80 -24.93 -3.54
CA TRP A 634 23.98 -24.14 -3.85
C TRP A 634 24.96 -24.93 -4.75
N GLU A 635 25.24 -26.20 -4.43
CA GLU A 635 26.09 -27.07 -5.24
C GLU A 635 25.55 -27.24 -6.66
N LYS A 636 24.24 -27.44 -6.79
CA LYS A 636 23.57 -27.49 -8.10
C LYS A 636 23.66 -26.17 -8.86
N ALA A 637 23.59 -25.03 -8.16
CA ALA A 637 23.77 -23.72 -8.80
C ALA A 637 25.16 -23.60 -9.42
N VAL A 638 26.21 -23.99 -8.68
CA VAL A 638 27.59 -24.02 -9.19
C VAL A 638 27.74 -24.94 -10.39
N ALA A 639 27.03 -26.07 -10.38
CA ALA A 639 27.00 -27.00 -11.50
C ALA A 639 26.04 -26.62 -12.65
N ALA A 640 25.33 -25.49 -12.55
CA ALA A 640 24.25 -25.09 -13.46
C ALA A 640 23.18 -26.17 -13.69
N VAL A 641 22.88 -26.96 -12.66
CA VAL A 641 21.87 -28.02 -12.68
C VAL A 641 20.54 -27.48 -12.15
N GLU A 642 19.45 -27.70 -12.88
CA GLU A 642 18.11 -27.30 -12.45
C GLU A 642 17.49 -28.28 -11.46
N THR A 643 16.56 -27.77 -10.65
CA THR A 643 15.73 -28.54 -9.73
C THR A 643 14.27 -28.35 -10.09
N ALA A 644 13.63 -29.44 -10.51
CA ALA A 644 12.24 -29.42 -10.91
C ALA A 644 11.29 -29.23 -9.70
N PRO A 645 10.12 -28.58 -9.87
CA PRO A 645 9.16 -28.37 -8.79
C PRO A 645 8.59 -29.69 -8.26
N CYS A 646 8.43 -29.79 -6.94
CA CYS A 646 7.91 -31.01 -6.30
C CYS A 646 6.39 -31.20 -6.44
N THR A 647 5.63 -30.18 -6.84
CA THR A 647 4.19 -30.35 -7.15
C THR A 647 3.92 -30.91 -8.54
N GLU A 648 4.93 -30.90 -9.43
CA GLU A 648 4.85 -31.50 -10.77
C GLU A 648 5.76 -32.74 -10.92
N ASN A 649 6.57 -33.08 -9.91
CA ASN A 649 7.57 -34.15 -9.95
C ASN A 649 7.67 -34.92 -8.61
N LEU A 650 8.71 -35.75 -8.45
CA LEU A 650 9.00 -36.48 -7.23
C LEU A 650 9.42 -35.54 -6.08
N CYS A 651 9.05 -35.90 -4.84
CA CYS A 651 9.50 -35.20 -3.64
C CYS A 651 11.03 -35.22 -3.51
N HIS A 652 11.61 -34.06 -3.16
CA HIS A 652 13.05 -33.91 -2.93
C HIS A 652 13.49 -34.00 -1.47
N ALA A 653 12.54 -34.27 -0.56
CA ALA A 653 12.76 -34.38 0.88
C ALA A 653 13.37 -33.13 1.54
N CYS A 654 13.00 -31.92 1.11
CA CYS A 654 13.58 -30.66 1.59
C CYS A 654 13.30 -30.33 3.08
N GLY A 655 12.37 -31.05 3.72
CA GLY A 655 11.97 -30.86 5.13
C GLY A 655 10.59 -30.25 5.30
N VAL A 656 10.16 -29.33 4.42
CA VAL A 656 8.97 -28.49 4.64
C VAL A 656 7.73 -29.25 5.08
N CYS A 657 7.30 -30.26 4.32
CA CYS A 657 6.08 -31.01 4.61
C CYS A 657 6.20 -31.85 5.90
N THR A 658 7.41 -32.28 6.26
CA THR A 658 7.67 -33.12 7.43
C THR A 658 7.80 -32.27 8.69
N GLU A 659 8.59 -31.20 8.66
CA GLU A 659 8.83 -30.31 9.80
C GLU A 659 7.57 -29.50 10.17
N LEU A 660 6.75 -29.13 9.19
CA LEU A 660 5.52 -28.36 9.40
C LEU A 660 4.27 -29.25 9.52
N ASP A 661 4.43 -30.58 9.54
CA ASP A 661 3.33 -31.57 9.58
C ASP A 661 2.16 -31.24 8.62
N THR A 662 2.49 -31.02 7.35
CA THR A 662 1.54 -30.52 6.34
C THR A 662 1.87 -31.05 4.95
N THR A 663 0.95 -30.90 4.00
CA THR A 663 1.19 -31.17 2.58
C THR A 663 0.87 -29.95 1.72
N HIS A 664 1.24 -30.01 0.44
CA HIS A 664 0.70 -29.08 -0.55
C HIS A 664 -0.83 -29.26 -0.64
N GLN A 665 -1.55 -28.15 -0.75
CA GLN A 665 -2.99 -28.09 -0.99
C GLN A 665 -3.20 -27.44 -2.35
N LEU A 666 -3.44 -28.25 -3.38
CA LEU A 666 -3.64 -27.79 -4.76
C LEU A 666 -5.12 -27.86 -5.12
N SER A 667 -5.61 -26.90 -5.90
CA SER A 667 -7.02 -26.85 -6.32
C SER A 667 -7.37 -27.96 -7.31
N ALA A 668 -6.49 -28.19 -8.29
CA ALA A 668 -6.60 -29.22 -9.31
C ALA A 668 -5.27 -30.01 -9.40
N PRO A 669 -5.00 -30.92 -8.44
CA PRO A 669 -3.76 -31.69 -8.45
C PRO A 669 -3.69 -32.65 -9.64
N LYS A 670 -2.49 -32.81 -10.23
CA LYS A 670 -2.26 -33.82 -11.28
C LYS A 670 -2.24 -35.23 -10.66
N PRO A 671 -3.16 -36.15 -11.01
CA PRO A 671 -3.28 -37.45 -10.35
C PRO A 671 -2.03 -38.33 -10.44
N GLU A 672 -1.27 -38.22 -11.53
CA GLU A 672 -0.05 -39.02 -11.77
C GLU A 672 1.12 -38.64 -10.86
N VAL A 673 1.17 -37.38 -10.41
CA VAL A 673 2.24 -36.86 -9.54
C VAL A 673 1.99 -37.28 -8.09
N MET A 674 0.72 -37.29 -7.66
CA MET A 674 0.34 -37.71 -6.30
C MET A 674 0.65 -39.18 -6.03
N LYS A 675 0.46 -40.07 -7.02
CA LYS A 675 0.72 -41.52 -6.91
C LYS A 675 2.20 -41.89 -6.70
N LYS A 676 3.14 -41.01 -7.07
CA LYS A 676 4.59 -41.27 -6.99
C LYS A 676 5.24 -40.71 -5.73
N ASN A 677 4.51 -40.01 -4.87
CA ASN A 677 5.07 -39.39 -3.68
C ASN A 677 4.95 -40.33 -2.45
N PRO A 678 6.05 -40.93 -1.96
CA PRO A 678 6.02 -41.88 -0.85
C PRO A 678 5.67 -41.24 0.51
N PHE A 679 5.60 -39.91 0.59
CA PHE A 679 5.30 -39.16 1.82
C PHE A 679 3.88 -38.57 1.84
N VAL A 680 3.09 -38.77 0.79
CA VAL A 680 1.65 -38.46 0.83
C VAL A 680 0.98 -39.63 1.54
N LYS A 681 0.88 -39.55 2.87
CA LYS A 681 0.06 -40.46 3.66
C LYS A 681 -1.40 -40.29 3.19
N GLU A 682 -1.89 -41.29 2.48
CA GLU A 682 -3.32 -41.59 2.25
C GLU A 682 -4.24 -40.37 2.03
N LEU A 683 -3.99 -39.56 1.01
CA LEU A 683 -5.07 -38.80 0.36
C LEU A 683 -5.73 -39.69 -0.69
N ALA A 684 -6.38 -40.75 -0.23
CA ALA A 684 -7.37 -41.48 -1.00
C ALA A 684 -8.63 -40.62 -1.08
N VAL A 685 -8.58 -39.52 -1.84
CA VAL A 685 -9.81 -38.92 -2.37
C VAL A 685 -10.44 -40.01 -3.22
N LYS A 686 -11.66 -40.44 -2.84
CA LYS A 686 -12.52 -41.20 -3.73
C LYS A 686 -12.75 -40.33 -4.95
N VAL A 687 -11.93 -40.53 -5.97
CA VAL A 687 -12.21 -40.06 -7.32
C VAL A 687 -13.45 -40.85 -7.72
N GLU A 688 -14.64 -40.27 -7.54
CA GLU A 688 -15.78 -40.70 -8.31
C GLU A 688 -15.35 -40.60 -9.77
N GLU A 689 -15.50 -41.71 -10.51
CA GLU A 689 -15.19 -41.79 -11.92
C GLU A 689 -16.07 -40.77 -12.67
N SER A 690 -15.58 -39.53 -12.78
CA SER A 690 -16.13 -38.57 -13.72
C SER A 690 -15.78 -39.11 -15.11
N ASN A 691 -16.80 -39.58 -15.82
CA ASN A 691 -16.73 -40.07 -17.19
C ASN A 691 -15.70 -39.28 -18.02
N GLY A 692 -14.79 -40.04 -18.64
CA GLY A 692 -13.57 -39.58 -19.32
C GLY A 692 -13.75 -38.78 -20.60
N ASP A 693 -14.67 -37.81 -20.62
CA ASP A 693 -14.92 -36.90 -21.76
C ASP A 693 -15.08 -35.43 -21.34
N SER A 694 -14.54 -35.02 -20.20
CA SER A 694 -14.48 -33.60 -19.81
C SER A 694 -13.12 -32.97 -20.07
N HIS A 695 -12.64 -33.06 -21.30
CA HIS A 695 -11.72 -32.03 -21.80
C HIS A 695 -12.57 -30.76 -22.00
N PRO A 696 -12.37 -29.63 -21.27
CA PRO A 696 -13.19 -28.43 -21.45
C PRO A 696 -12.83 -27.67 -22.74
N SER A 697 -12.29 -28.36 -23.76
CA SER A 697 -12.02 -27.79 -25.09
C SER A 697 -13.28 -27.73 -25.97
N LEU A 698 -14.47 -28.05 -25.45
CA LEU A 698 -15.72 -28.11 -26.23
C LEU A 698 -16.82 -27.12 -25.82
N PHE A 699 -16.55 -26.18 -24.90
CA PHE A 699 -17.42 -25.02 -24.71
C PHE A 699 -16.66 -23.73 -24.98
N PHE A 700 -16.29 -23.51 -26.25
CA PHE A 700 -16.00 -22.18 -26.76
C PHE A 700 -17.30 -21.37 -26.79
N THR A 701 -17.84 -21.02 -25.62
CA THR A 701 -18.77 -19.89 -25.54
C THR A 701 -17.96 -18.65 -25.87
N LYS A 702 -18.30 -17.99 -26.97
CA LYS A 702 -17.79 -16.66 -27.33
C LYS A 702 -17.72 -15.80 -26.06
N PRO A 703 -16.63 -15.05 -25.80
CA PRO A 703 -16.54 -14.20 -24.62
C PRO A 703 -17.83 -13.36 -24.53
N PRO A 704 -18.41 -13.21 -23.32
CA PRO A 704 -19.70 -12.57 -23.15
C PRO A 704 -19.70 -11.21 -23.86
N GLU A 705 -20.72 -10.96 -24.68
CA GLU A 705 -20.83 -9.68 -25.39
C GLU A 705 -20.92 -8.55 -24.37
N ALA A 706 -20.24 -7.43 -24.66
CA ALA A 706 -20.21 -6.29 -23.76
C ALA A 706 -21.65 -5.85 -23.43
N PRO A 707 -21.98 -5.62 -22.14
CA PRO A 707 -23.33 -5.26 -21.74
C PRO A 707 -23.81 -4.02 -22.48
N VAL A 708 -25.11 -3.98 -22.80
CA VAL A 708 -25.75 -2.86 -23.52
C VAL A 708 -25.37 -1.54 -22.85
N ASN A 709 -24.86 -0.60 -23.65
CA ASN A 709 -24.29 0.67 -23.17
C ASN A 709 -25.17 1.89 -23.47
N GLU A 710 -26.46 1.67 -23.68
CA GLU A 710 -27.41 2.73 -24.02
C GLU A 710 -27.84 3.47 -22.75
N ALA A 711 -27.85 4.81 -22.82
CA ALA A 711 -28.34 5.67 -21.75
C ALA A 711 -29.86 5.85 -21.92
N LEU A 712 -30.64 5.12 -21.12
CA LEU A 712 -32.11 5.15 -21.18
C LEU A 712 -32.71 6.29 -20.34
N GLN A 713 -32.04 6.66 -19.25
CA GLN A 713 -32.51 7.68 -18.31
C GLN A 713 -31.34 8.56 -17.88
N ARG A 714 -31.56 9.86 -17.73
CA ARG A 714 -30.62 10.75 -17.05
C ARG A 714 -31.25 11.28 -15.77
N ILE A 715 -30.58 11.06 -14.65
CA ILE A 715 -30.98 11.63 -13.36
C ILE A 715 -30.01 12.76 -13.02
N ARG A 716 -30.55 13.95 -12.79
CA ARG A 716 -29.84 15.04 -12.12
C ARG A 716 -30.13 14.95 -10.62
N PHE A 717 -29.09 15.00 -9.80
CA PHE A 717 -29.19 14.85 -8.35
C PHE A 717 -28.43 15.95 -7.62
N LYS A 718 -28.91 16.30 -6.42
CA LYS A 718 -28.32 17.27 -5.50
C LYS A 718 -27.81 16.56 -4.27
N PHE A 719 -26.63 16.92 -3.78
CA PHE A 719 -26.02 16.27 -2.62
C PHE A 719 -25.15 17.20 -1.77
N THR A 720 -24.88 16.78 -0.54
CA THR A 720 -23.97 17.48 0.38
C THR A 720 -22.55 16.94 0.31
N LYS A 721 -21.56 17.75 0.66
CA LYS A 721 -20.19 17.33 0.98
C LYS A 721 -19.71 18.08 2.20
N LYS A 722 -19.67 17.43 3.37
CA LYS A 722 -19.40 18.07 4.66
C LYS A 722 -18.30 17.34 5.43
N GLY A 723 -17.86 17.88 6.56
CA GLY A 723 -16.97 17.23 7.52
C GLY A 723 -15.65 16.79 6.89
N ASP A 724 -15.19 15.59 7.25
CA ASP A 724 -13.90 15.03 6.84
C ASP A 724 -13.73 14.92 5.32
N LEU A 725 -14.82 14.78 4.57
CA LEU A 725 -14.72 14.70 3.11
C LEU A 725 -14.39 16.04 2.46
N ARG A 726 -14.28 17.14 3.20
CA ARG A 726 -13.64 18.37 2.71
C ARG A 726 -12.17 18.16 2.32
N PHE A 727 -11.51 17.12 2.86
CA PHE A 727 -10.09 16.80 2.62
C PHE A 727 -9.81 15.90 1.41
N ILE A 728 -10.83 15.47 0.67
CA ILE A 728 -10.66 14.70 -0.57
C ILE A 728 -10.83 15.58 -1.81
N SER A 729 -10.10 15.25 -2.88
CA SER A 729 -10.13 16.00 -4.13
C SER A 729 -11.44 15.78 -4.90
N HIS A 730 -11.65 16.58 -5.94
CA HIS A 730 -12.78 16.39 -6.85
C HIS A 730 -12.76 15.03 -7.54
N LEU A 731 -11.57 14.54 -7.94
CA LEU A 731 -11.43 13.25 -8.63
C LEU A 731 -11.74 12.10 -7.68
N ASP A 732 -11.25 12.19 -6.45
CA ASP A 732 -11.54 11.23 -5.38
C ASP A 732 -13.05 11.16 -5.07
N LEU A 733 -13.73 12.31 -5.06
CA LEU A 733 -15.20 12.37 -4.92
C LEU A 733 -15.91 11.67 -6.09
N GLN A 734 -15.46 11.86 -7.33
CA GLN A 734 -16.04 11.15 -8.47
C GLN A 734 -15.85 9.64 -8.35
N HIS A 735 -14.67 9.18 -7.93
CA HIS A 735 -14.41 7.75 -7.68
C HIS A 735 -15.29 7.21 -6.55
N LEU A 736 -15.45 7.96 -5.46
CA LEU A 736 -16.35 7.61 -4.36
C LEU A 736 -17.80 7.41 -4.86
N LEU A 737 -18.34 8.36 -5.63
CA LEU A 737 -19.70 8.28 -6.20
C LEU A 737 -19.82 7.13 -7.20
N ALA A 738 -18.79 6.87 -8.00
CA ALA A 738 -18.78 5.74 -8.94
C ALA A 738 -18.81 4.39 -8.20
N ARG A 739 -18.06 4.25 -7.10
CA ARG A 739 -18.09 3.04 -6.26
C ARG A 739 -19.43 2.88 -5.55
N ALA A 740 -19.94 3.96 -4.95
CA ALA A 740 -21.23 3.96 -4.26
C ALA A 740 -22.38 3.58 -5.21
N SER A 741 -22.40 4.10 -6.44
CA SER A 741 -23.44 3.74 -7.42
C SER A 741 -23.41 2.25 -7.78
N ARG A 742 -22.22 1.63 -7.84
CA ARG A 742 -22.07 0.18 -8.08
C ARG A 742 -22.56 -0.64 -6.91
N ARG A 743 -22.20 -0.27 -5.66
CA ARG A 743 -22.72 -0.94 -4.46
C ARG A 743 -24.23 -0.81 -4.34
N ALA A 744 -24.78 0.33 -4.78
CA ALA A 744 -26.22 0.60 -4.82
C ALA A 744 -26.95 -0.17 -5.94
N VAL A 745 -26.20 -0.87 -6.81
CA VAL A 745 -26.72 -1.57 -7.99
C VAL A 745 -27.49 -0.60 -8.91
N LEU A 746 -26.95 0.60 -9.08
CA LEU A 746 -27.41 1.58 -10.05
C LEU A 746 -26.65 1.34 -11.36
N ASN A 747 -27.36 0.89 -12.39
CA ASN A 747 -26.75 0.52 -13.66
C ASN A 747 -26.34 1.76 -14.47
N VAL A 748 -25.18 2.31 -14.17
CA VAL A 748 -24.62 3.49 -14.86
C VAL A 748 -24.21 3.13 -16.29
N ALA A 749 -24.59 3.94 -17.27
CA ALA A 749 -24.11 3.86 -18.65
C ALA A 749 -22.66 4.35 -18.74
N TYR A 750 -21.89 3.89 -19.74
CA TYR A 750 -20.47 4.19 -19.87
C TYR A 750 -20.14 4.90 -21.20
N THR A 751 -18.99 5.57 -21.25
CA THR A 751 -18.46 6.14 -22.50
C THR A 751 -18.07 5.03 -23.49
N LYS A 752 -17.95 5.39 -24.78
CA LYS A 752 -17.43 4.50 -25.82
C LYS A 752 -15.91 4.65 -25.91
N GLY A 753 -15.17 3.56 -26.16
CA GLY A 753 -13.72 3.61 -26.37
C GLY A 753 -12.97 2.46 -25.69
N PHE A 754 -11.65 2.56 -25.70
CA PHE A 754 -10.72 1.51 -25.21
C PHE A 754 -10.74 1.32 -23.69
N ASN A 755 -11.10 2.37 -22.94
CA ASN A 755 -11.27 2.37 -21.49
C ASN A 755 -12.60 3.08 -21.15
N PRO A 756 -13.73 2.37 -21.18
CA PRO A 756 -15.04 2.98 -20.92
C PRO A 756 -15.11 3.50 -19.48
N ALA A 757 -15.56 4.74 -19.31
CA ALA A 757 -15.73 5.40 -18.01
C ALA A 757 -17.22 5.56 -17.71
N PRO A 758 -17.65 5.48 -16.43
CA PRO A 758 -19.05 5.71 -16.06
C PRO A 758 -19.46 7.14 -16.45
N ARG A 759 -20.67 7.29 -17.02
CA ARG A 759 -21.26 8.57 -17.38
C ARG A 759 -21.88 9.22 -16.14
N LEU A 760 -21.02 9.60 -15.21
CA LEU A 760 -21.34 10.34 -13.99
C LEU A 760 -20.52 11.64 -14.02
N ASN A 761 -21.19 12.78 -14.04
CA ASN A 761 -20.55 14.09 -14.15
C ASN A 761 -21.04 15.01 -13.04
N LEU A 762 -20.12 15.78 -12.47
CA LEU A 762 -20.44 16.81 -11.49
C LEU A 762 -20.50 18.19 -12.18
N ALA A 763 -21.35 19.08 -11.66
CA ALA A 763 -21.56 20.39 -12.27
C ALA A 763 -20.30 21.25 -12.23
N ALA A 764 -19.63 21.25 -11.08
CA ALA A 764 -18.46 22.06 -10.81
C ALA A 764 -17.50 21.31 -9.88
N PRO A 765 -16.18 21.53 -10.02
CA PRO A 765 -15.24 21.13 -9.00
C PRO A 765 -15.44 21.94 -7.72
N LEU A 766 -15.36 21.27 -6.57
CA LEU A 766 -15.23 21.89 -5.25
C LEU A 766 -13.76 21.82 -4.84
N ALA A 767 -13.21 22.93 -4.37
CA ALA A 767 -11.80 22.96 -3.95
C ALA A 767 -11.60 22.13 -2.68
N LEU A 768 -10.36 21.69 -2.45
CA LEU A 768 -9.96 21.08 -1.18
C LEU A 768 -10.27 22.04 -0.02
N PHE A 769 -10.56 21.48 1.15
CA PHE A 769 -10.95 22.17 2.39
C PHE A 769 -12.34 22.83 2.38
N GLN A 770 -13.01 22.89 1.22
CA GLN A 770 -14.36 23.44 1.12
C GLN A 770 -15.45 22.38 1.33
N GLU A 771 -16.54 22.83 1.94
CA GLU A 771 -17.78 22.09 2.09
C GLU A 771 -18.83 22.54 1.08
N SER A 772 -19.90 21.77 0.94
CA SER A 772 -21.05 22.14 0.13
C SER A 772 -22.34 21.54 0.68
N GLU A 773 -23.41 22.32 0.61
CA GLU A 773 -24.77 21.90 0.94
C GLU A 773 -25.60 21.62 -0.32
N CYS A 774 -25.05 21.89 -1.51
CA CYS A 774 -25.78 21.87 -2.77
C CYS A 774 -24.88 21.57 -3.98
N GLU A 775 -24.06 20.51 -3.89
CA GLU A 775 -23.42 19.98 -5.09
C GLU A 775 -24.46 19.36 -6.02
N VAL A 776 -24.22 19.44 -7.33
CA VAL A 776 -25.12 18.92 -8.35
C VAL A 776 -24.36 17.99 -9.27
N GLY A 777 -24.95 16.83 -9.56
CA GLY A 777 -24.41 15.86 -10.50
C GLY A 777 -25.47 15.34 -11.46
N GLU A 778 -25.00 14.71 -12.54
CA GLU A 778 -25.80 13.97 -13.50
C GLU A 778 -25.23 12.57 -13.67
N VAL A 779 -26.12 11.59 -13.73
CA VAL A 779 -25.78 10.20 -14.05
C VAL A 779 -26.70 9.68 -15.15
N ASP A 780 -26.10 9.07 -16.16
CA ASP A 780 -26.82 8.34 -17.20
C ASP A 780 -26.97 6.88 -16.75
N LEU A 781 -28.21 6.38 -16.70
CA LEU A 781 -28.53 5.00 -16.34
C LEU A 781 -28.96 4.19 -17.57
N SER A 782 -28.60 2.91 -17.59
CA SER A 782 -29.05 1.94 -18.60
C SER A 782 -30.32 1.21 -18.20
N VAL A 783 -30.86 1.48 -17.01
CA VAL A 783 -32.16 0.99 -16.53
C VAL A 783 -32.89 2.15 -15.87
N VAL A 784 -34.20 2.25 -16.11
CA VAL A 784 -35.05 3.27 -15.50
C VAL A 784 -35.24 2.96 -14.01
N VAL A 785 -34.97 3.94 -13.16
CA VAL A 785 -35.15 3.88 -11.70
C VAL A 785 -35.94 5.11 -11.25
N SER A 786 -36.88 4.94 -10.31
CA SER A 786 -37.58 6.08 -9.72
C SER A 786 -36.61 6.96 -8.92
N THR A 787 -36.86 8.28 -8.85
CA THR A 787 -35.99 9.22 -8.12
C THR A 787 -35.89 8.90 -6.63
N ASP A 788 -36.99 8.43 -6.02
CA ASP A 788 -37.02 8.05 -4.61
C ASP A 788 -36.18 6.80 -4.34
N ASP A 789 -36.30 5.78 -5.20
CA ASP A 789 -35.47 4.57 -5.11
C ASP A 789 -34.00 4.87 -5.39
N PHE A 790 -33.70 5.77 -6.33
CA PHE A 790 -32.36 6.27 -6.59
C PHE A 790 -31.73 6.88 -5.32
N ILE A 791 -32.41 7.86 -4.70
CA ILE A 791 -31.93 8.52 -3.47
C ILE A 791 -31.72 7.50 -2.36
N LYS A 792 -32.71 6.63 -2.13
CA LYS A 792 -32.67 5.62 -1.07
C LYS A 792 -31.48 4.67 -1.23
N ARG A 793 -31.29 4.09 -2.42
CA ARG A 793 -30.22 3.11 -2.68
C ARG A 793 -28.84 3.77 -2.64
N PHE A 794 -28.70 4.98 -3.17
CA PHE A 794 -27.43 5.71 -3.16
C PHE A 794 -27.03 6.10 -1.73
N ASN A 795 -27.95 6.68 -0.94
CA ASN A 795 -27.67 7.10 0.44
C ASN A 795 -27.31 5.92 1.36
N ALA A 796 -27.87 4.73 1.13
CA ALA A 796 -27.46 3.53 1.86
C ALA A 796 -26.00 3.10 1.60
N GLN A 797 -25.39 3.63 0.54
CA GLN A 797 -24.04 3.28 0.09
C GLN A 797 -23.06 4.45 0.15
N LEU A 798 -23.45 5.56 0.77
CA LEU A 798 -22.62 6.74 0.96
C LEU A 798 -22.19 6.90 2.42
N PRO A 799 -21.02 7.52 2.66
CA PRO A 799 -20.66 7.97 4.01
C PRO A 799 -21.58 9.11 4.46
N PRO A 800 -21.78 9.31 5.78
CA PRO A 800 -22.73 10.29 6.32
C PRO A 800 -22.46 11.74 5.89
N GLU A 801 -21.22 12.06 5.52
CA GLU A 801 -20.78 13.35 5.00
C GLU A 801 -21.31 13.67 3.59
N ILE A 802 -21.74 12.65 2.83
CA ILE A 802 -22.39 12.77 1.53
C ILE A 802 -23.85 12.28 1.62
N GLN A 803 -24.80 13.19 1.43
CA GLN A 803 -26.21 12.83 1.38
C GLN A 803 -26.85 13.35 0.10
N MET A 804 -27.49 12.46 -0.66
CA MET A 804 -28.39 12.80 -1.75
C MET A 804 -29.65 13.43 -1.15
N LEU A 805 -29.92 14.67 -1.53
CA LEU A 805 -31.03 15.47 -1.02
C LEU A 805 -32.26 15.41 -1.95
N GLU A 806 -32.02 15.57 -3.25
CA GLU A 806 -33.06 15.68 -4.27
C GLU A 806 -32.57 15.03 -5.57
N ALA A 807 -33.49 14.46 -6.35
CA ALA A 807 -33.21 13.87 -7.66
C ALA A 807 -34.39 14.11 -8.61
N ARG A 808 -34.09 14.38 -9.88
CA ARG A 808 -35.09 14.54 -10.94
C ARG A 808 -34.62 13.92 -12.24
N GLU A 809 -35.55 13.36 -12.99
CA GLU A 809 -35.29 12.93 -14.35
C GLU A 809 -35.22 14.15 -15.28
N ILE A 810 -34.25 14.15 -16.19
CA ILE A 810 -34.08 15.17 -17.22
C ILE A 810 -33.87 14.51 -18.58
N PRO A 811 -34.17 15.20 -19.70
CA PRO A 811 -33.89 14.67 -21.02
C PRO A 811 -32.41 14.32 -21.21
N VAL A 812 -32.14 13.15 -21.78
CA VAL A 812 -30.78 12.75 -22.18
C VAL A 812 -30.31 13.71 -23.28
N SER A 813 -29.43 14.64 -22.93
CA SER A 813 -28.93 15.67 -23.86
C SER A 813 -27.41 15.64 -23.98
N ASN A 814 -26.89 16.25 -25.06
CA ASN A 814 -25.46 16.38 -25.32
C ASN A 814 -24.82 17.60 -24.63
N MET A 815 -25.59 18.44 -23.94
CA MET A 815 -25.05 19.62 -23.27
C MET A 815 -24.42 19.22 -21.94
N ALA A 816 -23.17 19.63 -21.71
CA ALA A 816 -22.47 19.34 -20.46
C ALA A 816 -23.05 20.17 -19.31
N LEU A 817 -23.28 19.54 -18.15
CA LEU A 817 -23.78 20.21 -16.95
C LEU A 817 -22.94 21.45 -16.54
N ALA A 818 -21.62 21.39 -16.71
CA ALA A 818 -20.74 22.52 -16.44
C ALA A 818 -20.98 23.75 -17.36
N SER A 819 -21.56 23.54 -18.55
CA SER A 819 -21.76 24.61 -19.54
C SER A 819 -22.99 25.48 -19.27
N ILE A 820 -23.88 25.04 -18.39
CA ILE A 820 -25.10 25.77 -18.02
C ILE A 820 -24.95 26.59 -16.73
N LEU A 821 -23.83 26.43 -16.00
CA LEU A 821 -23.52 27.19 -14.79
C LEU A 821 -23.24 28.67 -15.10
N SER A 822 -23.75 29.55 -14.24
CA SER A 822 -23.59 31.01 -14.33
C SER A 822 -22.93 31.59 -13.07
N SER A 823 -23.40 31.21 -11.88
CA SER A 823 -22.89 31.66 -10.59
C SER A 823 -23.00 30.58 -9.50
N ALA A 824 -22.30 30.80 -8.41
CA ALA A 824 -22.32 29.97 -7.21
C ALA A 824 -22.36 30.87 -5.97
N THR A 825 -23.17 30.48 -5.00
CA THR A 825 -23.28 31.16 -3.70
C THR A 825 -22.47 30.40 -2.65
N TYR A 826 -21.69 31.12 -1.87
CA TYR A 826 -20.85 30.60 -0.81
C TYR A 826 -21.14 31.31 0.50
N ARG A 827 -21.26 30.54 1.57
CA ARG A 827 -21.18 31.03 2.94
C ARG A 827 -19.76 30.86 3.42
N VAL A 828 -19.12 31.94 3.83
CA VAL A 828 -17.73 31.93 4.32
C VAL A 828 -17.71 32.44 5.76
N ARG A 829 -17.15 31.67 6.67
CA ARG A 829 -17.09 32.01 8.10
C ARG A 829 -15.65 32.15 8.54
N LEU A 830 -15.32 33.26 9.18
CA LEU A 830 -14.02 33.46 9.79
C LEU A 830 -13.85 32.48 10.97
N VAL A 831 -12.86 31.59 10.88
CA VAL A 831 -12.60 30.57 11.91
C VAL A 831 -11.56 31.07 12.89
N ARG A 832 -10.40 31.48 12.38
CA ARG A 832 -9.23 31.91 13.15
C ARG A 832 -8.29 32.72 12.27
N PHE A 833 -7.18 33.16 12.84
CA PHE A 833 -6.01 33.56 12.08
C PHE A 833 -5.04 32.40 11.87
N ALA A 834 -4.19 32.51 10.86
CA ALA A 834 -3.12 31.57 10.54
C ALA A 834 -2.06 31.56 11.65
N ASP A 835 -1.77 32.72 12.22
CA ASP A 835 -0.99 32.83 13.46
C ASP A 835 -1.84 32.35 14.65
N ALA A 836 -1.43 31.26 15.26
CA ALA A 836 -2.09 30.67 16.42
C ALA A 836 -1.94 31.53 17.69
N ASN A 837 -1.01 32.47 17.72
CA ASN A 837 -0.81 33.40 18.84
C ASN A 837 -1.64 34.67 18.73
N ALA A 838 -2.38 34.85 17.63
CA ALA A 838 -3.22 36.02 17.43
C ALA A 838 -4.22 36.17 18.59
N GLU A 839 -4.29 37.36 19.16
CA GLU A 839 -5.15 37.59 20.32
C GLU A 839 -6.62 37.61 19.89
N ARG A 840 -7.50 37.19 20.81
CA ARG A 840 -8.96 37.24 20.58
C ARG A 840 -9.45 38.65 20.22
N THR A 841 -8.80 39.67 20.77
CA THR A 841 -9.01 41.10 20.50
C THR A 841 -8.75 41.45 19.03
N GLU A 842 -7.73 40.87 18.39
CA GLU A 842 -7.44 41.09 16.97
C GLU A 842 -8.52 40.48 16.06
N LEU A 843 -9.05 39.31 16.43
CA LEU A 843 -10.11 38.64 15.68
C LEU A 843 -11.41 39.44 15.76
N GLU A 844 -11.74 39.96 16.93
CA GLU A 844 -12.90 40.84 17.16
C GLU A 844 -12.75 42.18 16.40
N ALA A 845 -11.55 42.77 16.39
CA ALA A 845 -11.25 43.97 15.62
C ALA A 845 -11.38 43.76 14.10
N TYR A 846 -10.87 42.64 13.58
CA TYR A 846 -11.01 42.30 12.17
C TYR A 846 -12.47 42.07 11.79
N ARG A 847 -13.25 41.37 12.62
CA ARG A 847 -14.71 41.21 12.42
C ARG A 847 -15.43 42.54 12.33
N ALA A 848 -15.09 43.51 13.20
CA ALA A 848 -15.66 44.85 13.15
C ALA A 848 -15.28 45.62 11.87
N ALA A 849 -14.06 45.42 11.35
CA ALA A 849 -13.58 46.06 10.14
C ALA A 849 -14.12 45.46 8.83
N LEU A 850 -14.65 44.22 8.84
CA LEU A 850 -15.08 43.51 7.63
C LEU A 850 -16.04 44.32 6.75
N ASN A 851 -17.01 45.02 7.35
CA ASN A 851 -17.98 45.79 6.59
C ASN A 851 -17.31 46.91 5.78
N GLU A 852 -16.36 47.64 6.36
CA GLU A 852 -15.62 48.70 5.67
C GLU A 852 -14.74 48.13 4.54
N LEU A 853 -14.09 46.99 4.79
CA LEU A 853 -13.26 46.29 3.79
C LEU A 853 -14.09 45.82 2.60
N ILE A 854 -15.29 45.30 2.84
CA ILE A 854 -16.23 44.89 1.78
C ILE A 854 -16.65 46.09 0.94
N GLN A 855 -17.04 47.21 1.58
CA GLN A 855 -17.42 48.42 0.84
C GLN A 855 -16.26 48.97 0.01
N SER A 856 -15.05 48.96 0.57
CA SER A 856 -13.82 49.35 -0.15
C SER A 856 -13.56 48.47 -1.37
N LEU A 857 -13.73 47.15 -1.25
CA LEU A 857 -13.56 46.21 -2.36
C LEU A 857 -14.60 46.42 -3.46
N LEU A 858 -15.87 46.59 -3.09
CA LEU A 858 -16.98 46.78 -4.04
C LEU A 858 -16.89 48.11 -4.80
N ALA A 859 -16.27 49.14 -4.20
CA ALA A 859 -16.04 50.45 -4.82
C ALA A 859 -14.94 50.44 -5.90
N LYS A 860 -14.08 49.42 -5.95
CA LYS A 860 -13.04 49.30 -6.99
C LYS A 860 -13.67 48.91 -8.34
N GLU A 861 -13.32 49.61 -9.41
CA GLU A 861 -13.73 49.26 -10.79
C GLU A 861 -12.98 48.01 -11.31
N GLU A 862 -11.74 47.83 -10.87
CA GLU A 862 -10.90 46.70 -11.25
C GLU A 862 -10.22 46.07 -10.02
N VAL A 863 -10.25 44.74 -9.96
CA VAL A 863 -9.59 43.96 -8.90
C VAL A 863 -8.73 42.92 -9.58
N PHE A 864 -7.41 43.10 -9.53
CA PHE A 864 -6.46 42.18 -10.15
C PHE A 864 -5.86 41.24 -9.12
N LEU A 865 -5.78 39.95 -9.47
CA LEU A 865 -4.98 39.00 -8.70
C LEU A 865 -3.50 39.26 -8.95
N GLN A 866 -2.72 39.34 -7.86
CA GLN A 866 -1.27 39.20 -7.95
C GLN A 866 -0.96 37.72 -8.29
N SER A 867 -0.09 37.46 -9.27
CA SER A 867 0.22 36.08 -9.67
C SER A 867 0.94 35.33 -8.53
N PRO A 868 0.61 34.06 -8.25
CA PRO A 868 1.36 33.22 -7.31
C PRO A 868 2.70 32.67 -7.86
N ASP A 869 3.13 33.03 -9.07
CA ASP A 869 4.21 32.33 -9.80
C ASP A 869 5.66 32.68 -9.38
N ALA A 870 5.94 32.92 -8.08
CA ALA A 870 7.31 32.98 -7.58
C ALA A 870 7.71 31.81 -6.67
N ASP A 871 6.76 31.23 -5.90
CA ASP A 871 7.13 30.33 -4.78
C ASP A 871 6.50 28.91 -4.81
N GLN A 872 5.68 28.55 -5.82
CA GLN A 872 5.04 27.22 -5.91
C GLN A 872 5.37 26.39 -7.15
N ALA A 873 6.45 26.72 -7.87
CA ALA A 873 7.05 25.82 -8.87
C ALA A 873 8.01 24.82 -8.21
N GLY A 874 7.51 24.04 -7.26
CA GLY A 874 8.22 22.93 -6.61
C GLY A 874 7.30 21.73 -6.50
N GLY A 875 7.09 21.01 -7.61
CA GLY A 875 6.18 19.86 -7.66
C GLY A 875 5.97 19.32 -9.07
N SER A 876 6.97 18.60 -9.58
CA SER A 876 6.94 17.60 -10.67
C SER A 876 5.84 17.70 -11.75
N SER A 877 6.06 18.50 -12.80
CA SER A 877 5.69 18.10 -14.19
C SER A 877 6.17 19.13 -15.22
N SER A 878 7.48 19.29 -15.41
CA SER A 878 8.01 20.09 -16.52
C SER A 878 9.43 19.68 -16.91
N GLN A 879 9.60 18.40 -17.23
CA GLN A 879 10.71 17.93 -18.08
C GLN A 879 10.15 16.97 -19.13
N LYS A 880 9.54 17.52 -20.19
CA LYS A 880 9.34 16.85 -21.49
C LYS A 880 8.60 17.79 -22.44
N LEU A 881 9.30 18.78 -23.02
CA LEU A 881 9.00 19.36 -24.33
C LEU A 881 10.08 20.39 -24.70
N ALA A 882 11.26 19.90 -25.06
CA ALA A 882 12.27 20.70 -25.75
C ALA A 882 12.97 19.83 -26.80
N GLN A 883 12.35 19.72 -27.98
CA GLN A 883 13.03 19.52 -29.26
C GLN A 883 12.01 19.56 -30.39
N LYS A 884 11.83 20.75 -30.98
CA LYS A 884 11.59 20.97 -32.40
C LYS A 884 11.65 22.48 -32.66
N GLY A 885 12.62 22.88 -33.46
CA GLY A 885 12.89 24.28 -33.76
C GLY A 885 11.94 24.86 -34.80
N SER A 886 11.74 26.17 -34.71
CA SER A 886 11.68 27.11 -35.84
C SER A 886 11.57 28.56 -35.30
N THR A 887 12.59 29.37 -35.62
CA THR A 887 12.54 30.82 -35.96
C THR A 887 11.60 31.79 -35.23
N GLU A 888 12.26 32.71 -34.52
CA GLU A 888 12.01 34.17 -34.40
C GLU A 888 10.71 34.71 -33.76
N ASN A 889 10.94 35.76 -32.93
CA ASN A 889 10.02 36.62 -32.19
C ASN A 889 9.43 36.07 -30.86
N ALA A 890 10.22 36.15 -29.79
CA ALA A 890 9.70 36.12 -28.41
C ALA A 890 9.74 37.53 -27.79
N ALA A 891 8.56 38.15 -27.63
CA ALA A 891 8.36 39.28 -26.74
C ALA A 891 8.39 38.82 -25.27
N PRO A 892 8.77 39.67 -24.30
CA PRO A 892 8.84 39.28 -22.90
C PRO A 892 7.45 38.92 -22.36
N ASN A 893 7.37 37.78 -21.68
CA ASN A 893 6.15 37.16 -21.17
C ASN A 893 5.61 37.98 -19.97
N VAL A 894 4.80 39.01 -20.23
CA VAL A 894 4.07 39.75 -19.19
C VAL A 894 2.98 38.83 -18.64
N ALA A 895 3.12 38.44 -17.37
CA ALA A 895 2.09 37.69 -16.66
C ALA A 895 0.72 38.38 -16.80
N LYS A 896 -0.24 37.71 -17.45
CA LYS A 896 -1.61 38.23 -17.65
C LYS A 896 -2.30 38.37 -16.28
N ARG A 897 -2.36 39.59 -15.75
CA ARG A 897 -3.21 39.94 -14.60
C ARG A 897 -4.69 39.75 -15.00
N LYS A 898 -5.44 38.93 -14.25
CA LYS A 898 -6.87 38.68 -14.47
C LYS A 898 -7.69 39.60 -13.56
N ASN A 899 -8.51 40.49 -14.13
CA ASN A 899 -9.49 41.29 -13.38
C ASN A 899 -10.66 40.38 -12.95
N ILE A 900 -10.90 40.26 -11.64
CA ILE A 900 -11.97 39.43 -11.06
C ILE A 900 -13.22 40.22 -10.66
N ARG A 901 -13.17 41.56 -10.64
CA ARG A 901 -14.27 42.42 -10.16
C ARG A 901 -15.62 42.15 -10.86
N PRO A 902 -15.68 41.95 -12.21
CA PRO A 902 -16.94 41.66 -12.88
C PRO A 902 -17.57 40.32 -12.47
N GLY A 903 -16.80 39.43 -11.85
CA GLY A 903 -17.26 38.13 -11.39
C GLY A 903 -17.62 38.09 -9.90
N ILE A 904 -17.56 39.22 -9.20
CA ILE A 904 -18.08 39.38 -7.83
C ILE A 904 -19.49 39.96 -7.97
N LEU A 905 -20.53 39.12 -7.82
CA LEU A 905 -21.92 39.51 -8.02
C LEU A 905 -22.51 40.15 -6.75
N SER A 906 -22.25 39.55 -5.59
CA SER A 906 -22.58 40.14 -4.28
C SER A 906 -21.61 39.68 -3.19
N ILE A 907 -21.46 40.51 -2.15
CA ILE A 907 -20.76 40.21 -0.90
C ILE A 907 -21.57 40.84 0.23
N GLU A 908 -22.07 40.03 1.16
CA GLU A 908 -22.90 40.48 2.28
C GLU A 908 -22.38 39.95 3.60
N LEU A 909 -22.25 40.80 4.62
CA LEU A 909 -21.95 40.38 5.99
C LEU A 909 -23.24 39.93 6.67
N VAL A 910 -23.47 38.62 6.71
CA VAL A 910 -24.72 38.02 7.21
C VAL A 910 -24.71 37.76 8.71
N ASP A 911 -23.54 37.59 9.33
CA ASP A 911 -23.37 37.52 10.79
C ASP A 911 -22.09 38.25 11.22
N PRO A 912 -22.20 39.49 11.72
CA PRO A 912 -21.07 40.27 12.22
C PRO A 912 -20.36 39.62 13.42
N SER A 913 -21.09 38.88 14.27
CA SER A 913 -20.54 38.33 15.52
C SER A 913 -19.50 37.23 15.26
N THR A 914 -19.74 36.44 14.21
CA THR A 914 -18.85 35.37 13.76
C THR A 914 -17.98 35.77 12.57
N GLY A 915 -18.25 36.93 11.95
CA GLY A 915 -17.64 37.33 10.68
C GLY A 915 -18.06 36.41 9.54
N THR A 916 -19.34 36.05 9.43
CA THR A 916 -19.84 35.23 8.33
C THR A 916 -20.30 36.10 7.18
N LEU A 917 -19.79 35.81 5.97
CA LEU A 917 -20.19 36.46 4.73
C LEU A 917 -20.96 35.50 3.83
N GLU A 918 -21.84 36.05 3.02
CA GLU A 918 -22.39 35.39 1.84
C GLU A 918 -21.82 36.03 0.58
N LEU A 919 -21.26 35.20 -0.30
CA LEU A 919 -20.62 35.61 -1.55
C LEU A 919 -21.38 34.99 -2.71
N GLU A 920 -21.87 35.80 -3.65
CA GLU A 920 -22.31 35.30 -4.94
C GLU A 920 -21.26 35.61 -6.01
N LEU A 921 -20.73 34.56 -6.64
CA LEU A 921 -19.60 34.67 -7.55
C LEU A 921 -19.90 34.03 -8.90
N ALA A 922 -19.43 34.68 -9.98
CA ALA A 922 -19.51 34.13 -11.32
C ALA A 922 -18.76 32.79 -11.40
N HIS A 923 -19.45 31.77 -11.93
CA HIS A 923 -18.98 30.41 -11.98
C HIS A 923 -19.48 29.74 -13.26
N GLY A 924 -18.66 29.75 -14.31
CA GLY A 924 -18.98 29.11 -15.58
C GLY A 924 -17.88 29.29 -16.62
N PRO A 925 -18.11 28.86 -17.87
CA PRO A 925 -17.11 28.92 -18.94
C PRO A 925 -16.66 30.35 -19.28
N ALA A 926 -17.55 31.34 -19.13
CA ALA A 926 -17.27 32.74 -19.44
C ALA A 926 -16.38 33.40 -18.38
N MET A 927 -16.65 33.12 -17.10
CA MET A 927 -15.91 33.65 -15.98
C MET A 927 -16.03 32.72 -14.77
N HIS A 928 -14.92 32.58 -14.04
CA HIS A 928 -14.86 31.79 -12.82
C HIS A 928 -14.02 32.54 -11.78
N VAL A 929 -14.67 32.92 -10.69
CA VAL A 929 -14.07 33.54 -9.51
C VAL A 929 -14.20 32.59 -8.33
N LYS A 930 -13.09 32.35 -7.64
CA LYS A 930 -13.04 31.49 -6.45
C LYS A 930 -13.25 32.33 -5.19
N PRO A 931 -13.90 31.81 -4.14
CA PRO A 931 -14.02 32.51 -2.86
C PRO A 931 -12.66 32.97 -2.30
N ASP A 932 -11.62 32.13 -2.38
CA ASP A 932 -10.27 32.47 -1.90
C ASP A 932 -9.69 33.71 -2.59
N HIS A 933 -10.03 33.95 -3.86
CA HIS A 933 -9.60 35.15 -4.57
C HIS A 933 -10.22 36.41 -3.98
N VAL A 934 -11.49 36.34 -3.55
CA VAL A 934 -12.22 37.45 -2.96
C VAL A 934 -11.76 37.69 -1.52
N LEU A 935 -11.60 36.62 -0.75
CA LEU A 935 -11.17 36.67 0.65
C LEU A 935 -9.77 37.27 0.80
N LYS A 936 -8.84 36.96 -0.12
CA LYS A 936 -7.51 37.60 -0.17
C LYS A 936 -7.58 39.11 -0.39
N CYS A 937 -8.59 39.61 -1.09
CA CYS A 937 -8.80 41.05 -1.29
C CYS A 937 -9.44 41.75 -0.10
N LEU A 938 -9.97 40.99 0.88
CA LEU A 938 -10.45 41.51 2.17
C LEU A 938 -9.34 41.55 3.23
N GLN A 939 -8.09 41.34 2.82
CA GLN A 939 -6.93 41.56 3.65
C GLN A 939 -6.32 42.93 3.28
N PRO A 940 -6.15 43.86 4.24
CA PRO A 940 -5.61 45.18 3.94
C PRO A 940 -4.16 45.09 3.49
N ASP A 941 -3.75 45.92 2.53
CA ASP A 941 -2.38 45.94 1.98
C ASP A 941 -1.32 46.24 3.05
N ASP A 942 -1.68 47.03 4.08
CA ASP A 942 -0.82 47.40 5.21
C ASP A 942 -0.65 46.27 6.25
N LYS A 943 -1.28 45.11 6.03
CA LYS A 943 -1.34 43.92 6.91
C LYS A 943 -1.47 44.24 8.43
N PRO A 944 -2.46 45.04 8.87
CA PRO A 944 -2.70 45.28 10.29
C PRO A 944 -3.25 44.04 11.03
N PHE A 945 -3.63 42.99 10.31
CA PHE A 945 -4.13 41.72 10.85
C PHE A 945 -3.35 40.54 10.28
N PRO A 946 -3.15 39.46 11.07
CA PRO A 946 -2.64 38.19 10.56
C PRO A 946 -3.53 37.61 9.45
N GLU A 947 -3.02 36.63 8.70
CA GLU A 947 -3.79 36.00 7.62
C GLU A 947 -5.02 35.26 8.15
N ALA A 948 -6.20 35.61 7.64
CA ALA A 948 -7.47 35.04 8.09
C ALA A 948 -7.72 33.65 7.48
N VAL A 949 -8.13 32.70 8.32
CA VAL A 949 -8.53 31.35 7.92
C VAL A 949 -10.05 31.27 7.89
N TRP A 950 -10.58 30.94 6.71
CA TRP A 950 -12.01 30.94 6.43
C TRP A 950 -12.53 29.53 6.19
N ARG A 951 -13.67 29.19 6.79
CA ARG A 951 -14.45 28.01 6.40
C ARG A 951 -15.38 28.41 5.27
N ILE A 952 -15.20 27.77 4.11
CA ILE A 952 -15.97 28.04 2.90
C ILE A 952 -16.95 26.90 2.67
N THR A 953 -18.23 27.21 2.61
CA THR A 953 -19.31 26.27 2.33
C THR A 953 -20.11 26.76 1.13
N ARG A 954 -20.15 26.00 0.04
CA ARG A 954 -21.01 26.31 -1.10
C ARG A 954 -22.47 26.01 -0.76
N THR A 955 -23.33 27.00 -0.86
CA THR A 955 -24.76 26.89 -0.49
C THR A 955 -25.66 26.72 -1.70
N GLN A 956 -25.23 27.20 -2.88
CA GLN A 956 -26.04 27.15 -4.09
C GLN A 956 -25.21 27.14 -5.39
N LEU A 957 -25.76 26.51 -6.43
CA LEU A 957 -25.29 26.60 -7.82
C LEU A 957 -26.43 27.08 -8.71
N LYS A 958 -26.20 28.12 -9.52
CA LYS A 958 -27.20 28.73 -10.41
C LYS A 958 -26.86 28.53 -11.88
N GLY A 959 -27.90 28.36 -12.69
CA GLY A 959 -27.83 28.21 -14.14
C GLY A 959 -28.01 29.53 -14.89
N ARG A 960 -28.00 29.48 -16.24
CA ARG A 960 -28.33 30.65 -17.07
C ARG A 960 -29.73 31.17 -16.72
N GLY A 961 -29.84 32.47 -16.46
CA GLY A 961 -31.06 33.12 -15.96
C GLY A 961 -31.16 33.23 -14.44
N GLU A 962 -30.06 32.98 -13.71
CA GLU A 962 -29.94 33.11 -12.25
C GLU A 962 -30.89 32.20 -11.44
N THR A 963 -31.51 31.21 -12.08
CA THR A 963 -32.30 30.20 -11.38
C THR A 963 -31.39 29.13 -10.79
N PRO A 964 -31.65 28.68 -9.55
CA PRO A 964 -30.91 27.56 -8.97
C PRO A 964 -31.01 26.33 -9.87
N LEU A 965 -29.92 25.57 -10.04
CA LEU A 965 -29.89 24.38 -10.90
C LEU A 965 -30.90 23.29 -10.51
N PHE A 966 -31.53 23.42 -9.34
CA PHE A 966 -32.56 22.54 -8.80
C PHE A 966 -33.92 23.21 -8.52
N ASN A 967 -34.02 24.55 -8.51
CA ASN A 967 -35.34 25.19 -8.37
C ASN A 967 -36.03 25.28 -9.74
N THR A 968 -37.36 25.19 -9.68
CA THR A 968 -38.36 25.14 -10.76
C THR A 968 -38.03 25.92 -12.01
#